data_AF-A0A8T7FTI0-F1
#
_entry.id   AF-A0A8T7FTI0-F1
#
_cell.length_a   1.000
_cell.length_b   1.000
_cell.length_c   1.000
_cell.angle_alpha   90.00
_cell.angle_beta   90.00
_cell.angle_gamma   90.00
#
_symmetry.space_group_name_H-M   'P 1'
#
loop_
_entity.id
_entity.type
_entity.pdbx_description
1 polymer ?
#
loop_
_entity_poly.entity_id
_entity_poly.type
_entity_poly.pdbx_seq_one_letter_code
_entity_poly.pdbx_strand_id
1 'polypeptide(L)'
;MSGDTRVYTARGVVPIRDIVPGDIVFSLDEETNTIIPAPVKNFMPKGKRAVYDVKAGTHTIRATGNHPFLVLEHHKKDGNRRGRYSRSWKYLRDLKAGDLIAVAKSLPDVGQGYRLEQPEGELTWRHNPVNLPQETSTDLLWWLGLYMGDGFIHYDANKAGVEVAIPVTDSALRYEFKRVTESLFGIAAQNGDPYRLTIGSTVVARYLESNGFSGGALEKRVPKWIASLPQEQILAFIGGYVDADGYVRNHAKNKDVMVTSANPELLQDVRDLAEMCGVHTSNIHRFDSKHPHDDTRTVTGYRVMFSGDFDKIGCRSEQRLARMGKRKFHHSYSMAEGTSFRDHVNEYFGYVRIDSIVPAGEEEVFDIEVDGPHNFVAEGLIVHNSEMVYHSIQEHLEKQGVIFLSIEDGLKQHPDLFREYFGTVIPIEDNKFAALNSAVWSGGSFVYVPKGVKVDLPLQAYFRLNTANVGQFERTLIIVDEGAQVHYVEGCFLEGALVRIRNGEKPIEKIQVGDEVMTHQGRWRRVYHTQTRPYHGKAYNIRFYGDSGRELKVTAEHPLLIVRREKQSMRNKSFELSWSRADSVKEGDYLVVPVPQPVMEPALAHSVIVPLGRGRHAPVDREVNLPCEPDFFRLLGYYFAEGHVDNEHYLTFSFHADETQYLDDTKELIERYFGKPPIENKPRQNGQTLVLSSTEIARTFAREFGSNVYEKRIPEWVSSADTELLAELVKGMWRGDGSYDPKKNMFRYNTVSAELAYAFRDACLRLGVAASVNIQERASPRKNIYAVVIASPFNPRFGEIVGVDAPTGDLSGSPFALDENFMYLPIREITVEEMETEVYNFSVEEDESYVAEGVVSHNCTAPQYTTDSFHSGVIEIIVKKGARSRYSTIQNWSTNVYNLVTQRAKVFENATHEWVDANIGSKVTMKYPSCYLMEPGAHGEMLSMAFANKGQIQDAGSKMVHFAPNTSSKITSKSISRAGGRASYRGLLKVYKGAKGVKSNVVCDALLLDPQSRSDTYPYIEIDEDDVTIGHEASVSKVGEEQLFYLMSRGLSEEEATTMVVSGFIEPLVKELPMEYAVEMNRLIQLQMEGSIG
;
A
#
# COMPACT_ATOMS: atom_id res chain seq x y z
N MET A 1 -1.79 -6.28 10.44
CA MET A 1 -0.85 -6.92 11.39
C MET A 1 -1.19 -8.38 11.57
N SER A 2 -0.28 -9.22 12.08
CA SER A 2 -0.60 -10.61 12.48
C SER A 2 -1.67 -10.64 13.58
N GLY A 3 -2.54 -11.66 13.60
CA GLY A 3 -3.65 -11.77 14.55
C GLY A 3 -3.26 -11.80 16.04
N ASP A 4 -2.06 -12.28 16.37
CA ASP A 4 -1.52 -12.27 17.74
C ASP A 4 -0.87 -10.93 18.15
N THR A 5 -0.77 -9.97 17.24
CA THR A 5 -0.18 -8.64 17.52
C THR A 5 -1.02 -7.90 18.55
N ARG A 6 -0.39 -7.45 19.64
CA ARG A 6 -1.09 -6.94 20.82
C ARG A 6 -1.30 -5.43 20.74
N VAL A 7 -2.56 -5.00 20.77
CA VAL A 7 -2.99 -3.61 20.72
C VAL A 7 -3.39 -3.15 22.12
N TYR A 8 -3.09 -1.89 22.46
CA TYR A 8 -3.35 -1.32 23.76
C TYR A 8 -4.75 -0.69 23.81
N THR A 9 -5.60 -1.16 24.71
CA THR A 9 -7.01 -0.73 24.86
C THR A 9 -7.32 -0.30 26.29
N ALA A 10 -8.42 0.44 26.48
CA ALA A 10 -8.94 0.79 27.81
C ALA A 10 -9.41 -0.42 28.65
N ARG A 11 -9.57 -1.61 28.04
CA ARG A 11 -9.86 -2.88 28.74
C ARG A 11 -8.65 -3.81 28.87
N GLY A 12 -7.44 -3.30 28.62
CA GLY A 12 -6.18 -4.04 28.69
C GLY A 12 -5.44 -4.14 27.35
N VAL A 13 -4.34 -4.89 27.37
CA VAL A 13 -3.62 -5.29 26.14
C VAL A 13 -4.35 -6.49 25.51
N VAL A 14 -4.77 -6.37 24.24
CA VAL A 14 -5.66 -7.31 23.55
C VAL A 14 -5.07 -7.67 22.18
N PRO A 15 -5.03 -8.95 21.75
CA PRO A 15 -4.63 -9.30 20.38
C PRO A 15 -5.55 -8.64 19.34
N ILE A 16 -5.00 -8.15 18.23
CA ILE A 16 -5.77 -7.38 17.24
C ILE A 16 -6.99 -8.14 16.68
N ARG A 17 -6.93 -9.48 16.59
CA ARG A 17 -8.08 -10.31 16.17
C ARG A 17 -9.25 -10.33 17.16
N ASP A 18 -9.01 -9.95 18.42
CA ASP A 18 -9.96 -10.00 19.55
C ASP A 18 -10.52 -8.60 19.90
N ILE A 19 -10.27 -7.61 19.02
CA ILE A 19 -10.87 -6.26 19.05
C ILE A 19 -12.23 -6.26 18.35
N VAL A 20 -13.17 -5.50 18.89
CA VAL A 20 -14.50 -5.29 18.32
C VAL A 20 -14.79 -3.79 18.13
N PRO A 21 -15.63 -3.41 17.14
CA PRO A 21 -16.11 -2.04 17.03
C PRO A 21 -16.77 -1.56 18.34
N GLY A 22 -16.40 -0.36 18.78
CA GLY A 22 -16.76 0.19 20.09
C GLY A 22 -15.69 0.02 21.18
N ASP A 23 -14.65 -0.80 20.95
CA ASP A 23 -13.46 -0.78 21.82
C ASP A 23 -12.76 0.57 21.79
N ILE A 24 -12.19 0.99 22.93
CA ILE A 24 -11.37 2.19 23.02
C ILE A 24 -9.89 1.79 22.95
N VAL A 25 -9.20 2.20 21.89
CA VAL A 25 -7.74 2.10 21.74
C VAL A 25 -7.06 3.40 22.14
N PHE A 26 -5.73 3.37 22.31
CA PHE A 26 -4.93 4.58 22.47
C PHE A 26 -4.25 4.97 21.15
N SER A 27 -4.28 6.27 20.83
CA SER A 27 -3.89 6.84 19.54
C SER A 27 -3.11 8.13 19.72
N LEU A 28 -2.15 8.42 18.84
CA LEU A 28 -1.45 9.71 18.82
C LEU A 28 -2.28 10.74 18.06
N ASP A 29 -2.69 11.81 18.73
CA ASP A 29 -3.13 13.04 18.09
C ASP A 29 -1.88 13.84 17.66
N GLU A 30 -1.68 14.01 16.35
CA GLU A 30 -0.53 14.73 15.81
C GLU A 30 -0.66 16.26 15.88
N GLU A 31 -1.86 16.81 16.09
CA GLU A 31 -2.07 18.25 16.32
C GLU A 31 -1.66 18.63 17.75
N THR A 32 -2.26 18.00 18.76
CA THR A 32 -1.90 18.26 20.17
C THR A 32 -0.59 17.59 20.58
N ASN A 33 -0.14 16.59 19.82
CA ASN A 33 1.03 15.76 20.10
C ASN A 33 0.88 14.92 21.39
N THR A 34 -0.35 14.57 21.75
CA THR A 34 -0.69 13.77 22.94
C THR A 34 -1.23 12.40 22.55
N ILE A 35 -1.16 11.42 23.46
CA ILE A 35 -1.86 10.14 23.28
C ILE A 35 -3.23 10.23 23.92
N ILE A 36 -4.28 9.99 23.12
CA ILE A 36 -5.69 10.09 23.50
C ILE A 36 -6.40 8.74 23.36
N PRO A 37 -7.50 8.51 24.11
CA PRO A 37 -8.41 7.40 23.84
C PRO A 37 -9.24 7.69 22.57
N ALA A 38 -9.32 6.73 21.65
CA ALA A 38 -10.11 6.81 20.42
C ALA A 38 -10.92 5.52 20.20
N PRO A 39 -12.16 5.60 19.68
CA PRO A 39 -12.98 4.42 19.45
C PRO A 39 -12.60 3.69 18.15
N VAL A 40 -12.60 2.37 18.19
CA VAL A 40 -12.54 1.50 17.02
C VAL A 40 -13.90 1.53 16.33
N LYS A 41 -13.92 2.03 15.10
CA LYS A 41 -15.10 2.17 14.25
C LYS A 41 -15.39 0.91 13.46
N ASN A 42 -14.35 0.17 13.05
CA ASN A 42 -14.47 -1.05 12.25
C ASN A 42 -13.31 -2.03 12.52
N PHE A 43 -13.55 -3.31 12.26
CA PHE A 43 -12.56 -4.40 12.38
C PHE A 43 -12.49 -5.15 11.05
N MET A 44 -11.28 -5.34 10.51
CA MET A 44 -11.08 -5.78 9.13
C MET A 44 -10.09 -6.94 9.05
N PRO A 45 -10.56 -8.19 8.91
CA PRO A 45 -9.72 -9.30 8.42
C PRO A 45 -9.22 -8.98 7.00
N LYS A 46 -7.91 -9.04 6.78
CA LYS A 46 -7.24 -8.70 5.51
C LYS A 46 -6.70 -9.94 4.76
N GLY A 47 -7.12 -11.14 5.17
CA GLY A 47 -6.73 -12.43 4.58
C GLY A 47 -5.33 -12.88 4.98
N LYS A 48 -4.76 -13.87 4.29
CA LYS A 48 -3.33 -14.20 4.42
C LYS A 48 -2.48 -13.23 3.61
N ARG A 49 -1.39 -12.74 4.22
CA ARG A 49 -0.39 -11.89 3.56
C ARG A 49 1.00 -12.16 4.13
N ALA A 50 2.04 -11.86 3.34
CA ALA A 50 3.42 -11.85 3.81
C ALA A 50 3.61 -10.84 4.96
N VAL A 51 4.19 -11.33 6.06
CA VAL A 51 4.48 -10.56 7.29
C VAL A 51 5.97 -10.55 7.58
N TYR A 52 6.41 -9.53 8.31
CA TYR A 52 7.79 -9.30 8.71
C TYR A 52 7.85 -9.05 10.21
N ASP A 53 8.81 -9.68 10.89
CA ASP A 53 9.18 -9.38 12.27
C ASP A 53 10.05 -8.12 12.29
N VAL A 54 9.47 -7.04 12.80
CA VAL A 54 10.13 -5.75 13.04
C VAL A 54 10.58 -5.71 14.49
N LYS A 55 11.88 -5.61 14.72
CA LYS A 55 12.45 -5.46 16.05
C LYS A 55 13.06 -4.08 16.21
N ALA A 56 12.69 -3.38 17.28
CA ALA A 56 13.17 -2.05 17.57
C ALA A 56 13.34 -1.82 19.08
N GLY A 57 14.56 -2.02 19.58
CA GLY A 57 14.91 -1.96 20.99
C GLY A 57 14.27 -3.11 21.79
N THR A 58 13.33 -2.76 22.67
CA THR A 58 12.53 -3.72 23.46
C THR A 58 11.28 -4.22 22.73
N HIS A 59 10.86 -3.54 21.66
CA HIS A 59 9.61 -3.81 20.95
C HIS A 59 9.84 -4.81 19.81
N THR A 60 8.85 -5.67 19.57
CA THR A 60 8.81 -6.58 18.42
C THR A 60 7.38 -6.63 17.92
N ILE A 61 7.16 -6.41 16.62
CA ILE A 61 5.83 -6.42 16.00
C ILE A 61 5.86 -7.19 14.68
N ARG A 62 4.79 -7.93 14.39
CA ARG A 62 4.65 -8.72 13.16
C ARG A 62 3.62 -8.08 12.22
N ALA A 63 4.11 -7.36 11.21
CA ALA A 63 3.30 -6.51 10.34
C ALA A 63 3.55 -6.80 8.85
N THR A 64 2.61 -6.41 7.99
CA THR A 64 2.73 -6.57 6.53
C THR A 64 3.60 -5.47 5.94
N GLY A 65 4.21 -5.72 4.78
CA GLY A 65 5.09 -4.75 4.11
C GLY A 65 4.40 -3.42 3.78
N ASN A 66 3.07 -3.43 3.60
CA ASN A 66 2.23 -2.25 3.35
C ASN A 66 1.67 -1.60 4.64
N HIS A 67 2.10 -2.00 5.84
CA HIS A 67 1.59 -1.41 7.07
C HIS A 67 2.37 -0.12 7.45
N PRO A 68 1.72 1.03 7.73
CA PRO A 68 2.44 2.28 7.96
C PRO A 68 2.93 2.46 9.42
N PHE A 69 4.15 2.98 9.56
CA PHE A 69 4.76 3.38 10.82
C PHE A 69 5.12 4.86 10.79
N LEU A 70 5.03 5.54 11.93
CA LEU A 70 5.45 6.94 12.07
C LEU A 70 6.97 7.01 12.26
N VAL A 71 7.67 7.58 11.27
CA VAL A 71 9.13 7.66 11.18
C VAL A 71 9.62 9.06 11.56
N LEU A 72 10.81 9.14 12.16
CA LEU A 72 11.56 10.40 12.29
C LEU A 72 12.81 10.39 11.39
N GLU A 73 12.72 11.07 10.25
CA GLU A 73 13.81 11.17 9.28
C GLU A 73 14.87 12.18 9.71
N HIS A 74 16.12 11.98 9.28
CA HIS A 74 17.25 12.85 9.60
C HIS A 74 17.92 13.39 8.34
N HIS A 75 17.59 14.63 7.97
CA HIS A 75 18.11 15.31 6.78
C HIS A 75 19.37 16.10 7.11
N LYS A 76 20.53 15.61 6.66
CA LYS A 76 21.82 16.28 6.82
C LYS A 76 22.35 16.75 5.48
N LYS A 77 22.51 18.07 5.30
CA LYS A 77 23.26 18.63 4.17
C LYS A 77 24.77 18.44 4.37
N ASP A 78 25.48 18.16 3.29
CA ASP A 78 26.94 18.03 3.33
C ASP A 78 27.66 19.30 3.78
N GLY A 79 28.86 19.12 4.34
CA GLY A 79 29.62 20.14 5.05
C GLY A 79 29.02 20.60 6.39
N ASN A 80 27.74 20.31 6.67
CA ASN A 80 27.04 20.86 7.83
C ASN A 80 27.14 19.95 9.08
N ARG A 81 27.39 20.56 10.25
CA ARG A 81 27.60 19.84 11.53
C ARG A 81 26.31 19.43 12.25
N ARG A 82 25.14 19.91 11.82
CA ARG A 82 23.83 19.54 12.36
C ARG A 82 22.86 19.26 11.20
N GLY A 83 22.10 18.17 11.28
CA GLY A 83 20.95 17.92 10.42
C GLY A 83 19.66 18.52 10.98
N ARG A 84 18.58 18.39 10.21
CA ARG A 84 17.20 18.61 10.66
C ARG A 84 16.48 17.26 10.79
N TYR A 85 15.42 17.24 11.58
CA TYR A 85 14.51 16.10 11.71
C TYR A 85 13.11 16.48 11.24
N SER A 86 12.40 15.51 10.68
CA SER A 86 11.00 15.63 10.24
C SER A 86 10.26 14.32 10.43
N ARG A 87 8.97 14.39 10.70
CA ARG A 87 8.08 13.23 10.82
C ARG A 87 7.45 12.90 9.48
N SER A 88 7.33 11.61 9.19
CA SER A 88 6.64 11.09 8.00
C SER A 88 6.08 9.70 8.29
N TRP A 89 4.90 9.39 7.76
CA TRP A 89 4.38 8.03 7.73
C TRP A 89 5.02 7.27 6.56
N LYS A 90 5.49 6.04 6.79
CA LYS A 90 6.08 5.18 5.76
C LYS A 90 5.64 3.74 5.91
N TYR A 91 5.51 3.03 4.80
CA TYR A 91 5.22 1.60 4.81
C TYR A 91 6.44 0.81 5.28
N LEU A 92 6.22 -0.33 5.94
CA LEU A 92 7.29 -1.18 6.44
C LEU A 92 8.31 -1.62 5.37
N ARG A 93 7.87 -1.84 4.13
CA ARG A 93 8.76 -2.15 2.98
C ARG A 93 9.78 -1.04 2.65
N ASP A 94 9.50 0.21 3.05
CA ASP A 94 10.34 1.38 2.81
C ASP A 94 11.31 1.66 3.98
N LEU A 95 11.25 0.85 5.05
CA LEU A 95 12.08 0.96 6.25
C LEU A 95 13.26 0.00 6.22
N LYS A 96 14.34 0.35 6.94
CA LYS A 96 15.48 -0.54 7.18
C LYS A 96 15.98 -0.48 8.62
N ALA A 97 16.79 -1.48 8.98
CA ALA A 97 17.59 -1.43 10.20
C ALA A 97 18.43 -0.14 10.22
N GLY A 98 18.27 0.65 11.28
CA GLY A 98 18.84 1.99 11.37
C GLY A 98 17.82 3.14 11.36
N ASP A 99 16.62 2.97 10.82
CA ASP A 99 15.58 4.01 10.83
C ASP A 99 14.96 4.19 12.23
N LEU A 100 14.24 5.31 12.45
CA LEU A 100 13.67 5.69 13.74
C LEU A 100 12.14 5.65 13.69
N ILE A 101 11.49 4.77 14.47
CA ILE A 101 10.02 4.62 14.53
C ILE A 101 9.45 5.03 15.89
N ALA A 102 8.22 5.55 15.88
CA ALA A 102 7.57 6.12 17.05
C ALA A 102 7.07 5.07 18.06
N VAL A 103 7.19 5.39 19.36
CA VAL A 103 6.75 4.54 20.48
C VAL A 103 5.98 5.34 21.51
N ALA A 104 4.97 4.72 22.12
CA ALA A 104 4.33 5.24 23.32
C ALA A 104 5.28 5.14 24.53
N LYS A 105 5.26 6.17 25.38
CA LYS A 105 5.99 6.24 26.67
C LYS A 105 5.03 6.21 27.86
N SER A 106 3.88 6.85 27.71
CA SER A 106 2.83 6.91 28.72
C SER A 106 1.47 6.92 28.02
N LEU A 107 0.46 6.36 28.68
CA LEU A 107 -0.91 6.27 28.21
C LEU A 107 -1.80 7.05 29.19
N PRO A 108 -2.86 7.73 28.71
CA PRO A 108 -3.79 8.44 29.59
C PRO A 108 -4.52 7.45 30.50
N ASP A 109 -4.68 7.80 31.78
CA ASP A 109 -5.49 6.99 32.69
C ASP A 109 -6.97 7.18 32.38
N VAL A 110 -7.60 6.08 31.95
CA VAL A 110 -9.03 5.97 31.62
C VAL A 110 -9.73 4.93 32.49
N GLY A 111 -9.04 4.41 33.51
CA GLY A 111 -9.52 3.32 34.35
C GLY A 111 -10.64 3.71 35.30
N GLN A 112 -11.46 2.74 35.70
CA GLN A 112 -12.61 2.93 36.57
C GLN A 112 -12.61 1.90 37.71
N GLY A 113 -13.17 2.27 38.87
CA GLY A 113 -13.28 1.38 40.02
C GLY A 113 -14.17 0.17 39.70
N TYR A 114 -13.69 -1.03 40.00
CA TYR A 114 -14.44 -2.26 39.75
C TYR A 114 -15.28 -2.66 40.97
N ARG A 115 -16.50 -3.17 40.72
CA ARG A 115 -17.40 -3.67 41.76
C ARG A 115 -17.23 -5.18 41.91
N LEU A 116 -16.87 -5.62 43.11
CA LEU A 116 -16.38 -6.97 43.37
C LEU A 116 -17.51 -7.94 43.68
N GLU A 117 -17.41 -9.16 43.17
CA GLU A 117 -18.41 -10.21 43.38
C GLU A 117 -18.41 -10.68 44.84
N GLN A 118 -19.59 -11.00 45.34
CA GLN A 118 -19.82 -11.36 46.75
C GLN A 118 -20.23 -12.84 46.83
N PRO A 119 -19.56 -13.67 47.64
CA PRO A 119 -19.80 -15.11 47.66
C PRO A 119 -21.14 -15.45 48.33
N GLU A 120 -21.82 -16.48 47.80
CA GLU A 120 -23.09 -16.95 48.36
C GLU A 120 -22.93 -17.62 49.73
N GLY A 121 -23.86 -17.31 50.64
CA GLY A 121 -24.01 -17.96 51.94
C GLY A 121 -23.96 -17.00 53.13
N GLU A 122 -23.74 -17.56 54.32
CA GLU A 122 -23.64 -16.79 55.56
C GLU A 122 -22.25 -16.15 55.68
N LEU A 123 -22.19 -14.81 55.71
CA LEU A 123 -20.94 -14.04 55.80
C LEU A 123 -20.39 -13.96 57.24
N THR A 124 -20.47 -15.06 58.00
CA THR A 124 -19.91 -15.15 59.36
C THR A 124 -18.81 -16.18 59.45
N TRP A 125 -17.83 -15.94 60.33
CA TRP A 125 -16.78 -16.90 60.67
C TRP A 125 -16.67 -17.03 62.18
N ARG A 126 -16.90 -18.24 62.70
CA ARG A 126 -17.04 -18.51 64.14
C ARG A 126 -18.07 -17.58 64.83
N HIS A 127 -19.16 -17.27 64.13
CA HIS A 127 -20.23 -16.33 64.52
C HIS A 127 -19.85 -14.83 64.58
N ASN A 128 -18.62 -14.45 64.22
CA ASN A 128 -18.29 -13.04 63.99
C ASN A 128 -18.59 -12.67 62.52
N PRO A 129 -19.12 -11.46 62.23
CA PRO A 129 -19.29 -11.00 60.85
C PRO A 129 -17.93 -10.81 60.17
N VAL A 130 -17.87 -11.14 58.88
CA VAL A 130 -16.70 -10.91 58.02
C VAL A 130 -16.99 -9.72 57.13
N ASN A 131 -16.14 -8.71 57.13
CA ASN A 131 -16.25 -7.62 56.16
C ASN A 131 -15.75 -8.11 54.80
N LEU A 132 -16.45 -7.74 53.73
CA LEU A 132 -15.99 -7.96 52.35
C LEU A 132 -16.08 -6.63 51.59
N PRO A 133 -14.98 -6.16 50.97
CA PRO A 133 -15.01 -4.99 50.11
C PRO A 133 -16.02 -5.14 48.97
N GLN A 134 -16.74 -4.07 48.66
CA GLN A 134 -17.67 -4.01 47.54
C GLN A 134 -17.02 -3.41 46.27
N GLU A 135 -15.96 -2.63 46.45
CA GLU A 135 -15.29 -1.83 45.40
C GLU A 135 -13.77 -1.93 45.56
N THR A 136 -13.04 -1.73 44.46
CA THR A 136 -11.57 -1.84 44.44
C THR A 136 -10.86 -0.64 45.08
N SER A 137 -9.77 -0.93 45.78
CA SER A 137 -8.92 0.07 46.46
C SER A 137 -7.45 -0.34 46.42
N THR A 138 -6.54 0.61 46.60
CA THR A 138 -5.09 0.36 46.59
C THR A 138 -4.62 -0.57 47.72
N ASP A 139 -5.26 -0.55 48.89
CA ASP A 139 -5.02 -1.53 49.97
C ASP A 139 -5.45 -2.94 49.56
N LEU A 140 -6.62 -3.10 48.93
CA LEU A 140 -7.09 -4.40 48.45
C LEU A 140 -6.24 -4.92 47.28
N LEU A 141 -5.93 -4.10 46.28
CA LEU A 141 -5.16 -4.54 45.12
C LEU A 141 -3.72 -4.93 45.51
N TRP A 142 -3.08 -4.18 46.41
CA TRP A 142 -1.79 -4.58 46.98
C TRP A 142 -1.86 -5.91 47.73
N TRP A 143 -2.91 -6.12 48.54
CA TRP A 143 -3.13 -7.39 49.24
C TRP A 143 -3.32 -8.56 48.25
N LEU A 144 -4.07 -8.34 47.16
CA LEU A 144 -4.31 -9.32 46.10
C LEU A 144 -3.03 -9.62 45.31
N GLY A 145 -2.17 -8.62 45.09
CA GLY A 145 -0.85 -8.80 44.48
C GLY A 145 0.05 -9.72 45.30
N LEU A 146 0.12 -9.50 46.63
CA LEU A 146 0.83 -10.40 47.55
C LEU A 146 0.27 -11.82 47.51
N TYR A 147 -1.06 -11.98 47.48
CA TYR A 147 -1.69 -13.28 47.35
C TYR A 147 -1.35 -13.96 46.00
N MET A 148 -1.24 -13.20 44.91
CA MET A 148 -0.92 -13.77 43.59
C MET A 148 0.49 -14.35 43.53
N GLY A 149 1.47 -13.72 44.20
CA GLY A 149 2.82 -14.28 44.38
C GLY A 149 2.84 -15.40 45.41
N ASP A 150 2.95 -15.04 46.69
CA ASP A 150 3.24 -15.95 47.81
C ASP A 150 2.00 -16.57 48.48
N GLY A 151 0.80 -16.27 47.98
CA GLY A 151 -0.47 -16.77 48.55
C GLY A 151 -0.96 -18.09 47.98
N PHE A 152 -1.81 -18.81 48.74
CA PHE A 152 -2.64 -19.90 48.22
C PHE A 152 -3.85 -20.17 49.12
N ILE A 153 -4.90 -20.79 48.56
CA ILE A 153 -6.03 -21.32 49.33
C ILE A 153 -5.71 -22.76 49.75
N HIS A 154 -5.80 -23.05 51.05
CA HIS A 154 -5.73 -24.42 51.57
C HIS A 154 -7.14 -24.99 51.76
N TYR A 155 -7.30 -26.28 51.49
CA TYR A 155 -8.54 -27.03 51.69
C TYR A 155 -8.29 -28.17 52.70
N ASP A 156 -9.09 -28.17 53.77
CA ASP A 156 -9.26 -29.25 54.74
C ASP A 156 -10.69 -29.81 54.59
N ALA A 157 -10.96 -31.02 55.10
CA ALA A 157 -12.11 -31.86 54.74
C ALA A 157 -13.51 -31.24 54.96
N ASN A 158 -13.63 -30.10 55.64
CA ASN A 158 -14.85 -29.27 55.72
C ASN A 158 -14.56 -27.75 55.79
N LYS A 159 -13.35 -27.28 55.45
CA LYS A 159 -12.92 -25.88 55.65
C LYS A 159 -11.92 -25.43 54.59
N ALA A 160 -12.03 -24.18 54.15
CA ALA A 160 -10.99 -23.51 53.37
C ALA A 160 -10.46 -22.26 54.09
N GLY A 161 -9.24 -21.85 53.78
CA GLY A 161 -8.63 -20.63 54.27
C GLY A 161 -7.47 -20.19 53.39
N VAL A 162 -6.97 -18.98 53.59
CA VAL A 162 -5.88 -18.40 52.80
C VAL A 162 -4.58 -18.45 53.61
N GLU A 163 -3.49 -18.90 53.00
CA GLU A 163 -2.13 -18.69 53.53
C GLU A 163 -1.36 -17.73 52.62
N VAL A 164 -0.40 -16.99 53.18
CA VAL A 164 0.61 -16.23 52.42
C VAL A 164 1.99 -16.46 53.04
N ALA A 165 2.97 -16.80 52.21
CA ALA A 165 4.35 -16.99 52.63
C ALA A 165 5.05 -15.64 52.83
N ILE A 166 5.24 -15.23 54.09
CA ILE A 166 6.04 -14.06 54.47
C ILE A 166 6.92 -14.50 55.65
N PRO A 167 8.26 -14.50 55.54
CA PRO A 167 9.14 -14.98 56.61
C PRO A 167 9.15 -14.02 57.80
N VAL A 168 9.39 -14.54 59.02
CA VAL A 168 9.54 -13.71 60.24
C VAL A 168 10.69 -12.72 60.17
N THR A 169 11.61 -12.87 59.21
CA THR A 169 12.70 -11.93 58.91
C THR A 169 12.24 -10.68 58.16
N ASP A 170 11.04 -10.66 57.55
CA ASP A 170 10.37 -9.42 57.12
C ASP A 170 9.21 -9.10 58.06
N SER A 171 9.57 -8.67 59.27
CA SER A 171 8.62 -8.28 60.31
C SER A 171 7.79 -7.05 59.95
N ALA A 172 8.33 -6.15 59.12
CA ALA A 172 7.61 -4.97 58.61
C ALA A 172 6.49 -5.41 57.64
N LEU A 173 6.80 -6.24 56.65
CA LEU A 173 5.81 -6.76 55.70
C LEU A 173 4.78 -7.66 56.41
N ARG A 174 5.19 -8.48 57.40
CA ARG A 174 4.26 -9.25 58.25
C ARG A 174 3.31 -8.37 59.07
N TYR A 175 3.75 -7.19 59.51
CA TYR A 175 2.91 -6.24 60.24
C TYR A 175 1.91 -5.55 59.31
N GLU A 176 2.39 -5.02 58.18
CA GLU A 176 1.55 -4.32 57.19
C GLU A 176 0.49 -5.25 56.60
N PHE A 177 0.85 -6.48 56.23
CA PHE A 177 -0.12 -7.48 55.74
C PHE A 177 -1.22 -7.76 56.78
N LYS A 178 -0.87 -7.84 58.08
CA LYS A 178 -1.86 -8.02 59.16
C LYS A 178 -2.77 -6.81 59.31
N ARG A 179 -2.21 -5.60 59.35
CA ARG A 179 -2.94 -4.34 59.43
C ARG A 179 -3.95 -4.20 58.30
N VAL A 180 -3.51 -4.46 57.05
CA VAL A 180 -4.38 -4.39 55.86
C VAL A 180 -5.42 -5.51 55.88
N THR A 181 -5.07 -6.75 56.23
CA THR A 181 -6.06 -7.85 56.34
C THR A 181 -7.15 -7.54 57.37
N GLU A 182 -6.78 -7.06 58.55
CA GLU A 182 -7.74 -6.72 59.61
C GLU A 182 -8.61 -5.52 59.20
N SER A 183 -8.05 -4.52 58.52
CA SER A 183 -8.78 -3.36 57.99
C SER A 183 -9.74 -3.71 56.84
N LEU A 184 -9.38 -4.64 55.96
CA LEU A 184 -10.21 -5.05 54.81
C LEU A 184 -11.32 -6.02 55.23
N PHE A 185 -10.98 -7.02 56.05
CA PHE A 185 -11.85 -8.18 56.29
C PHE A 185 -12.41 -8.29 57.72
N GLY A 186 -11.92 -7.48 58.67
CA GLY A 186 -12.28 -7.62 60.08
C GLY A 186 -11.70 -8.86 60.77
N ILE A 187 -10.72 -9.54 60.14
CA ILE A 187 -10.08 -10.77 60.63
C ILE A 187 -8.57 -10.57 60.72
N ALA A 188 -7.99 -10.76 61.90
CA ALA A 188 -6.55 -10.74 62.08
C ALA A 188 -5.88 -12.00 61.51
N ALA A 189 -4.89 -11.82 60.62
CA ALA A 189 -4.08 -12.92 60.10
C ALA A 189 -3.12 -13.48 61.17
N GLN A 190 -3.13 -14.79 61.38
CA GLN A 190 -2.36 -15.47 62.43
C GLN A 190 -1.00 -15.94 61.92
N ASN A 191 -0.04 -16.18 62.80
CA ASN A 191 1.21 -16.86 62.42
C ASN A 191 0.90 -18.35 62.30
N GLY A 192 0.98 -18.93 61.10
CA GLY A 192 0.92 -20.39 60.93
C GLY A 192 2.25 -21.02 61.35
N ASP A 193 3.35 -20.52 60.79
CA ASP A 193 4.71 -20.96 61.07
C ASP A 193 5.73 -19.78 60.89
N PRO A 194 7.06 -19.99 61.03
CA PRO A 194 8.07 -18.95 60.82
C PRO A 194 8.16 -18.38 59.39
N TYR A 195 7.50 -19.01 58.42
CA TYR A 195 7.49 -18.65 57.00
C TYR A 195 6.11 -18.23 56.49
N ARG A 196 5.01 -18.54 57.20
CA ARG A 196 3.63 -18.30 56.74
C ARG A 196 2.76 -17.50 57.70
N LEU A 197 1.83 -16.73 57.11
CA LEU A 197 0.65 -16.17 57.78
C LEU A 197 -0.61 -16.87 57.26
N THR A 198 -1.57 -17.12 58.16
CA THR A 198 -2.78 -17.91 57.88
C THR A 198 -4.03 -17.14 58.26
N ILE A 199 -4.99 -17.06 57.33
CA ILE A 199 -6.32 -16.47 57.48
C ILE A 199 -7.32 -17.61 57.32
N GLY A 200 -7.71 -18.23 58.43
CA GLY A 200 -8.53 -19.45 58.44
C GLY A 200 -10.00 -19.27 58.04
N SER A 201 -10.34 -18.25 57.23
CA SER A 201 -11.70 -17.86 56.87
C SER A 201 -12.11 -18.39 55.49
N THR A 202 -13.09 -19.30 55.50
CA THR A 202 -13.70 -19.84 54.28
C THR A 202 -14.52 -18.79 53.51
N VAL A 203 -15.00 -17.75 54.18
CA VAL A 203 -15.69 -16.61 53.53
C VAL A 203 -14.69 -15.82 52.67
N VAL A 204 -13.48 -15.56 53.19
CA VAL A 204 -12.42 -14.88 52.42
C VAL A 204 -11.90 -15.75 51.29
N ALA A 205 -11.75 -17.07 51.49
CA ALA A 205 -11.39 -18.00 50.42
C ALA A 205 -12.38 -17.95 49.25
N ARG A 206 -13.69 -18.08 49.52
CA ARG A 206 -14.74 -17.98 48.49
C ARG A 206 -14.78 -16.62 47.79
N TYR A 207 -14.55 -15.54 48.53
CA TYR A 207 -14.49 -14.19 47.96
C TYR A 207 -13.34 -14.06 46.94
N LEU A 208 -12.19 -14.71 47.18
CA LEU A 208 -11.11 -14.81 46.18
C LEU A 208 -11.53 -15.66 44.98
N GLU A 209 -12.14 -16.83 45.20
CA GLU A 209 -12.65 -17.69 44.12
C GLU A 209 -13.64 -16.95 43.20
N SER A 210 -14.65 -16.29 43.76
CA SER A 210 -15.65 -15.49 43.01
C SER A 210 -15.03 -14.36 42.18
N ASN A 211 -13.95 -13.73 42.66
CA ASN A 211 -13.30 -12.63 41.94
C ASN A 211 -12.16 -13.10 40.99
N GLY A 212 -12.00 -14.41 40.79
CA GLY A 212 -11.08 -15.02 39.82
C GLY A 212 -9.70 -15.38 40.35
N PHE A 213 -9.47 -15.32 41.67
CA PHE A 213 -8.17 -15.55 42.32
C PHE A 213 -7.94 -17.03 42.73
N SER A 214 -8.48 -17.97 41.96
CA SER A 214 -8.33 -19.42 42.15
C SER A 214 -7.05 -19.98 41.50
N GLY A 215 -6.74 -21.25 41.79
CA GLY A 215 -5.70 -22.04 41.09
C GLY A 215 -4.36 -22.16 41.82
N GLY A 216 -3.57 -23.15 41.44
CA GLY A 216 -2.21 -23.37 41.93
C GLY A 216 -1.17 -22.43 41.31
N ALA A 217 0.08 -22.51 41.78
CA ALA A 217 1.18 -21.65 41.33
C ALA A 217 1.53 -21.76 39.83
N LEU A 218 1.05 -22.81 39.14
CA LEU A 218 1.19 -23.01 37.69
C LEU A 218 -0.05 -22.59 36.89
N GLU A 219 -1.16 -22.25 37.56
CA GLU A 219 -2.50 -22.10 36.96
C GLU A 219 -3.09 -20.71 37.17
N LYS A 220 -2.68 -20.00 38.25
CA LYS A 220 -3.10 -18.63 38.54
C LYS A 220 -2.92 -17.71 37.33
N ARG A 221 -3.95 -16.92 37.03
CA ARG A 221 -3.93 -15.82 36.05
C ARG A 221 -4.44 -14.55 36.70
N VAL A 222 -4.07 -13.39 36.17
CA VAL A 222 -4.59 -12.11 36.65
C VAL A 222 -6.02 -11.92 36.13
N PRO A 223 -7.03 -11.66 36.98
CA PRO A 223 -8.38 -11.38 36.52
C PRO A 223 -8.42 -10.17 35.58
N LYS A 224 -9.04 -10.35 34.39
CA LYS A 224 -9.00 -9.34 33.29
C LYS A 224 -9.51 -7.95 33.70
N TRP A 225 -10.44 -7.86 34.66
CA TRP A 225 -10.97 -6.58 35.17
C TRP A 225 -9.91 -5.69 35.84
N ILE A 226 -8.77 -6.24 36.26
CA ILE A 226 -7.65 -5.46 36.83
C ILE A 226 -7.05 -4.52 35.80
N ALA A 227 -7.05 -4.90 34.51
CA ALA A 227 -6.52 -4.07 33.43
C ALA A 227 -7.40 -2.85 33.07
N SER A 228 -8.63 -2.78 33.60
CA SER A 228 -9.53 -1.62 33.47
C SER A 228 -9.58 -0.70 34.70
N LEU A 229 -8.73 -0.95 35.71
CA LEU A 229 -8.66 -0.12 36.91
C LEU A 229 -7.81 1.15 36.69
N PRO A 230 -7.96 2.19 37.54
CA PRO A 230 -7.05 3.34 37.53
C PRO A 230 -5.60 2.89 37.77
N GLN A 231 -4.64 3.58 37.15
CA GLN A 231 -3.22 3.18 37.14
C GLN A 231 -2.65 3.05 38.56
N GLU A 232 -3.11 3.85 39.53
CA GLU A 232 -2.70 3.74 40.94
C GLU A 232 -3.06 2.37 41.55
N GLN A 233 -4.23 1.80 41.21
CA GLN A 233 -4.68 0.50 41.72
C GLN A 233 -3.90 -0.65 41.04
N ILE A 234 -3.58 -0.50 39.75
CA ILE A 234 -2.72 -1.45 39.02
C ILE A 234 -1.29 -1.44 39.58
N LEU A 235 -0.71 -0.26 39.81
CA LEU A 235 0.61 -0.09 40.42
C LEU A 235 0.67 -0.63 41.87
N ALA A 236 -0.43 -0.55 42.61
CA ALA A 236 -0.56 -1.18 43.92
C ALA A 236 -0.57 -2.73 43.82
N PHE A 237 -1.30 -3.30 42.86
CA PHE A 237 -1.29 -4.75 42.59
C PHE A 237 0.09 -5.27 42.20
N ILE A 238 0.77 -4.59 41.27
CA ILE A 238 2.16 -4.91 40.89
C ILE A 238 3.07 -4.78 42.12
N GLY A 239 2.85 -3.77 42.97
CA GLY A 239 3.59 -3.58 44.23
C GLY A 239 3.44 -4.73 45.20
N GLY A 240 2.22 -5.26 45.36
CA GLY A 240 1.99 -6.47 46.17
C GLY A 240 2.70 -7.70 45.60
N TYR A 241 2.63 -7.90 44.29
CA TYR A 241 3.31 -9.03 43.62
C TYR A 241 4.84 -8.92 43.71
N VAL A 242 5.38 -7.70 43.64
CA VAL A 242 6.80 -7.38 43.86
C VAL A 242 7.21 -7.50 45.35
N ASP A 243 6.31 -7.24 46.30
CA ASP A 243 6.53 -7.49 47.73
C ASP A 243 6.55 -8.98 48.11
N ALA A 244 6.03 -9.85 47.25
CA ALA A 244 6.19 -11.30 47.28
C ALA A 244 7.47 -11.75 46.52
N ASP A 245 7.36 -12.08 45.23
CA ASP A 245 8.39 -12.79 44.44
C ASP A 245 9.43 -11.85 43.76
N GLY A 246 9.48 -10.59 44.19
CA GLY A 246 10.46 -9.63 43.68
C GLY A 246 11.89 -9.83 44.22
N TYR A 247 12.88 -9.44 43.42
CA TYR A 247 14.28 -9.35 43.81
C TYR A 247 14.94 -8.11 43.20
N VAL A 248 15.34 -7.15 44.04
CA VAL A 248 16.06 -5.95 43.58
C VAL A 248 17.54 -6.27 43.35
N ARG A 249 18.00 -6.15 42.10
CA ARG A 249 19.43 -6.34 41.78
C ARG A 249 20.27 -5.19 42.33
N ASN A 250 21.13 -5.51 43.30
CA ASN A 250 22.09 -4.57 43.88
C ASN A 250 23.36 -4.45 43.00
N HIS A 251 23.28 -3.70 41.90
CA HIS A 251 24.42 -3.43 41.01
C HIS A 251 24.76 -1.94 40.96
N ALA A 252 26.05 -1.59 40.95
CA ALA A 252 26.53 -0.22 41.24
C ALA A 252 26.24 0.85 40.17
N LYS A 253 25.47 0.52 39.11
CA LYS A 253 25.10 1.45 38.02
C LYS A 253 23.61 1.40 37.69
N ASN A 254 23.04 0.20 37.58
CA ASN A 254 21.60 -0.01 37.37
C ASN A 254 21.02 -0.73 38.59
N LYS A 255 19.93 -0.18 39.12
CA LYS A 255 18.99 -0.91 39.94
C LYS A 255 17.81 -1.29 39.05
N ASP A 256 17.39 -2.54 39.16
CA ASP A 256 16.30 -3.17 38.40
C ASP A 256 15.57 -4.13 39.34
N VAL A 257 14.25 -4.25 39.19
CA VAL A 257 13.41 -5.16 39.96
C VAL A 257 13.17 -6.42 39.13
N MET A 258 13.67 -7.56 39.56
CA MET A 258 13.49 -8.84 38.86
C MET A 258 12.43 -9.66 39.57
N VAL A 259 11.36 -10.06 38.89
CA VAL A 259 10.34 -10.97 39.43
C VAL A 259 10.46 -12.33 38.75
N THR A 260 10.32 -13.40 39.52
CA THR A 260 10.41 -14.79 39.05
C THR A 260 9.02 -15.43 39.07
N SER A 261 8.82 -16.52 38.32
CA SER A 261 7.70 -17.45 38.52
C SER A 261 7.97 -18.78 37.83
N ALA A 262 7.25 -19.83 38.23
CA ALA A 262 7.14 -21.05 37.43
C ALA A 262 6.07 -20.93 36.32
N ASN A 263 5.16 -19.95 36.42
CA ASN A 263 4.10 -19.69 35.44
C ASN A 263 4.49 -18.53 34.49
N PRO A 264 4.71 -18.79 33.19
CA PRO A 264 5.06 -17.74 32.22
C PRO A 264 3.86 -16.84 31.87
N GLU A 265 2.63 -17.35 31.91
CA GLU A 265 1.43 -16.57 31.58
C GLU A 265 1.13 -15.52 32.65
N LEU A 266 1.30 -15.87 33.94
CA LEU A 266 1.19 -14.92 35.05
C LEU A 266 2.24 -13.80 34.95
N LEU A 267 3.46 -14.11 34.54
CA LEU A 267 4.48 -13.08 34.28
C LEU A 267 4.14 -12.21 33.07
N GLN A 268 3.41 -12.74 32.07
CA GLN A 268 2.94 -11.98 30.92
C GLN A 268 1.79 -11.04 31.31
N ASP A 269 0.83 -11.52 32.10
CA ASP A 269 -0.24 -10.68 32.66
C ASP A 269 0.31 -9.49 33.47
N VAL A 270 1.25 -9.75 34.39
CA VAL A 270 1.86 -8.71 35.23
C VAL A 270 2.78 -7.79 34.41
N ARG A 271 3.43 -8.32 33.37
CA ARG A 271 4.18 -7.52 32.40
C ARG A 271 3.28 -6.52 31.68
N ASP A 272 2.13 -6.97 31.18
CA ASP A 272 1.25 -6.11 30.36
C ASP A 272 0.59 -5.02 31.20
N LEU A 273 0.21 -5.32 32.45
CA LEU A 273 -0.18 -4.30 33.43
C LEU A 273 0.93 -3.28 33.72
N ALA A 274 2.20 -3.71 33.79
CA ALA A 274 3.33 -2.82 34.00
C ALA A 274 3.61 -1.93 32.78
N GLU A 275 3.56 -2.48 31.55
CA GLU A 275 3.70 -1.72 30.30
C GLU A 275 2.58 -0.67 30.17
N MET A 276 1.32 -1.00 30.49
CA MET A 276 0.20 -0.05 30.53
C MET A 276 0.41 1.12 31.50
N CYS A 277 1.09 0.90 32.63
CA CYS A 277 1.41 1.94 33.62
C CYS A 277 2.70 2.71 33.31
N GLY A 278 3.30 2.54 32.12
CA GLY A 278 4.55 3.18 31.73
C GLY A 278 5.79 2.67 32.49
N VAL A 279 5.74 1.45 33.03
CA VAL A 279 6.89 0.78 33.68
C VAL A 279 7.55 -0.16 32.68
N HIS A 280 8.74 0.22 32.18
CA HIS A 280 9.43 -0.56 31.15
C HIS A 280 9.88 -1.94 31.64
N THR A 281 9.50 -3.00 30.92
CA THR A 281 9.86 -4.38 31.25
C THR A 281 10.91 -4.96 30.30
N SER A 282 11.54 -6.07 30.71
CA SER A 282 12.23 -6.96 29.78
C SER A 282 11.24 -7.93 29.13
N ASN A 283 11.68 -8.58 28.04
CA ASN A 283 11.07 -9.85 27.63
C ASN A 283 11.22 -10.91 28.74
N ILE A 284 10.32 -11.90 28.74
CA ILE A 284 10.33 -12.99 29.73
C ILE A 284 11.50 -13.93 29.42
N HIS A 285 12.42 -14.08 30.37
CA HIS A 285 13.58 -14.95 30.23
C HIS A 285 13.32 -16.30 30.92
N ARG A 286 13.22 -17.37 30.12
CA ARG A 286 13.30 -18.75 30.62
C ARG A 286 14.72 -19.03 31.13
N PHE A 287 14.83 -19.77 32.23
CA PHE A 287 16.07 -20.34 32.74
C PHE A 287 15.79 -21.69 33.40
N ASP A 288 16.78 -22.58 33.41
CA ASP A 288 16.67 -23.87 34.10
C ASP A 288 17.60 -23.87 35.33
N SER A 289 17.17 -24.52 36.41
CA SER A 289 17.86 -24.54 37.71
C SER A 289 17.84 -25.94 38.32
N LYS A 290 18.77 -26.28 39.23
CA LYS A 290 18.73 -27.57 39.94
C LYS A 290 17.60 -27.58 40.97
N HIS A 291 16.88 -28.69 41.07
CA HIS A 291 15.84 -28.87 42.09
C HIS A 291 16.47 -28.85 43.50
N PRO A 292 15.96 -28.04 44.47
CA PRO A 292 16.65 -27.79 45.75
C PRO A 292 16.94 -29.01 46.62
N HIS A 293 16.27 -30.14 46.35
CA HIS A 293 16.38 -31.38 47.12
C HIS A 293 16.62 -32.62 46.24
N ASP A 294 16.91 -32.45 44.94
CA ASP A 294 17.20 -33.56 44.03
C ASP A 294 18.15 -33.09 42.90
N ASP A 295 19.45 -33.36 43.06
CA ASP A 295 20.48 -32.99 42.09
C ASP A 295 20.30 -33.63 40.69
N THR A 296 19.42 -34.62 40.53
CA THR A 296 19.08 -35.25 39.25
C THR A 296 17.96 -34.55 38.49
N ARG A 297 17.23 -33.63 39.15
CA ARG A 297 16.08 -32.92 38.56
C ARG A 297 16.39 -31.46 38.26
N THR A 298 15.88 -31.01 37.12
CA THR A 298 15.94 -29.61 36.68
C THR A 298 14.56 -28.97 36.78
N VAL A 299 14.51 -27.75 37.33
CA VAL A 299 13.31 -26.91 37.44
C VAL A 299 13.46 -25.74 36.48
N THR A 300 12.62 -25.71 35.45
CA THR A 300 12.42 -24.53 34.59
C THR A 300 11.75 -23.42 35.39
N GLY A 301 12.28 -22.21 35.30
CA GLY A 301 11.64 -20.99 35.79
C GLY A 301 11.66 -19.90 34.71
N TYR A 302 10.84 -18.88 34.93
CA TYR A 302 10.70 -17.71 34.08
C TYR A 302 10.94 -16.46 34.92
N ARG A 303 11.42 -15.38 34.30
CA ARG A 303 11.63 -14.09 34.98
C ARG A 303 11.41 -12.90 34.08
N VAL A 304 10.93 -11.81 34.66
CA VAL A 304 10.80 -10.48 34.04
C VAL A 304 11.61 -9.46 34.84
N MET A 305 12.14 -8.43 34.20
CA MET A 305 12.83 -7.32 34.87
C MET A 305 12.08 -6.02 34.62
N PHE A 306 11.63 -5.34 35.67
CA PHE A 306 11.10 -3.98 35.62
C PHE A 306 12.23 -2.96 35.77
N SER A 307 12.17 -1.92 34.94
CA SER A 307 13.20 -0.91 34.74
C SER A 307 12.57 0.44 34.40
N GLY A 308 13.37 1.51 34.30
CA GLY A 308 12.84 2.86 34.11
C GLY A 308 12.13 3.36 35.38
N ASP A 309 10.86 3.77 35.25
CA ASP A 309 10.03 4.38 36.30
C ASP A 309 9.45 3.39 37.32
N PHE A 310 10.17 2.32 37.67
CA PHE A 310 9.74 1.36 38.70
C PHE A 310 9.60 1.97 40.11
N ASP A 311 10.14 3.18 40.35
CA ASP A 311 9.87 3.98 41.57
C ASP A 311 8.36 4.35 41.70
N LYS A 312 7.53 4.15 40.66
CA LYS A 312 6.05 4.29 40.70
C LYS A 312 5.32 3.06 41.28
N ILE A 313 5.98 1.90 41.37
CA ILE A 313 5.33 0.65 41.81
C ILE A 313 5.01 0.74 43.31
N GLY A 314 3.75 0.46 43.69
CA GLY A 314 3.22 0.63 45.05
C GLY A 314 3.68 -0.41 46.09
N CYS A 315 4.98 -0.64 46.20
CA CYS A 315 5.58 -1.58 47.16
C CYS A 315 5.55 -1.00 48.58
N ARG A 316 5.48 -1.89 49.59
CA ARG A 316 5.39 -1.55 51.01
C ARG A 316 6.44 -2.24 51.88
N SER A 317 7.15 -3.27 51.40
CA SER A 317 8.30 -3.81 52.16
C SER A 317 9.43 -2.78 52.21
N GLU A 318 9.70 -2.26 53.42
CA GLU A 318 10.82 -1.33 53.68
C GLU A 318 12.15 -1.89 53.17
N GLN A 319 12.35 -3.22 53.26
CA GLN A 319 13.57 -3.89 52.79
C GLN A 319 13.74 -3.82 51.27
N ARG A 320 12.63 -3.80 50.52
CA ARG A 320 12.61 -3.70 49.05
C ARG A 320 12.73 -2.24 48.63
N LEU A 321 11.96 -1.33 49.24
CA LEU A 321 12.01 0.12 49.00
C LEU A 321 13.41 0.70 49.23
N ALA A 322 14.05 0.34 50.36
CA ALA A 322 15.42 0.78 50.67
C ALA A 322 16.46 0.30 49.64
N ARG A 323 16.20 -0.83 48.97
CA ARG A 323 17.03 -1.34 47.86
C ARG A 323 16.70 -0.65 46.54
N MET A 324 15.42 -0.42 46.22
CA MET A 324 14.96 0.18 44.95
C MET A 324 15.49 1.59 44.70
N GLY A 325 15.44 2.47 45.72
CA GLY A 325 15.32 3.91 45.52
C GLY A 325 16.24 4.58 44.48
N LYS A 326 15.61 5.41 43.63
CA LYS A 326 16.15 6.47 42.75
C LYS A 326 17.42 6.13 41.97
N ARG A 327 17.23 5.70 40.72
CA ARG A 327 18.29 5.58 39.70
C ARG A 327 19.03 6.90 39.49
N LYS A 328 20.37 6.84 39.35
CA LYS A 328 21.21 8.00 38.95
C LYS A 328 21.19 8.31 37.46
N PHE A 329 20.77 7.37 36.62
CA PHE A 329 20.69 7.54 35.18
C PHE A 329 19.33 7.08 34.65
N HIS A 330 18.63 8.02 34.02
CA HIS A 330 17.51 7.75 33.15
C HIS A 330 18.06 7.46 31.75
N HIS A 331 17.75 6.30 31.16
CA HIS A 331 18.01 6.05 29.74
C HIS A 331 16.90 6.74 28.94
N SER A 332 16.98 8.08 28.83
CA SER A 332 15.96 8.82 28.10
C SER A 332 16.11 8.62 26.59
N TYR A 333 14.99 8.37 25.91
CA TYR A 333 14.86 8.31 24.45
C TYR A 333 15.01 9.71 23.79
N SER A 334 15.95 10.52 24.28
CA SER A 334 16.06 11.98 24.01
C SER A 334 17.46 12.59 24.24
N MET A 335 18.50 11.76 24.31
CA MET A 335 19.89 12.18 24.60
C MET A 335 20.64 12.68 23.36
N ALA A 336 20.19 13.80 22.79
CA ALA A 336 20.91 14.59 21.79
C ALA A 336 20.80 16.10 22.11
N GLU A 337 21.66 16.58 23.01
CA GLU A 337 21.57 17.94 23.56
C GLU A 337 21.80 19.01 22.48
N GLY A 338 20.94 20.03 22.44
CA GLY A 338 21.06 21.16 21.50
C GLY A 338 20.79 20.79 20.03
N THR A 339 19.87 19.86 19.77
CA THR A 339 19.44 19.43 18.43
C THR A 339 17.91 19.44 18.31
N SER A 340 17.39 19.62 17.08
CA SER A 340 15.95 19.61 16.80
C SER A 340 15.28 18.24 16.90
N PHE A 341 16.01 17.21 17.31
CA PHE A 341 15.43 15.92 17.70
C PHE A 341 14.48 16.09 18.91
N ARG A 342 14.79 17.01 19.83
CA ARG A 342 13.97 17.26 21.03
C ARG A 342 12.59 17.86 20.70
N ASP A 343 12.45 18.52 19.55
CA ASP A 343 11.19 19.14 19.14
C ASP A 343 10.13 18.11 18.69
N HIS A 344 10.52 16.83 18.55
CA HIS A 344 9.66 15.72 18.12
C HIS A 344 9.43 14.66 19.22
N VAL A 345 9.85 14.89 20.47
CA VAL A 345 9.67 13.93 21.57
C VAL A 345 9.22 14.60 22.87
N ASN A 346 8.22 14.01 23.54
CA ASN A 346 7.64 14.56 24.77
C ASN A 346 7.46 13.47 25.85
N GLU A 347 6.51 13.62 26.78
CA GLU A 347 6.21 12.63 27.82
C GLU A 347 5.28 11.49 27.36
N TYR A 348 4.49 11.71 26.30
CA TYR A 348 3.55 10.74 25.75
C TYR A 348 4.21 9.78 24.77
N PHE A 349 5.09 10.26 23.88
CA PHE A 349 5.74 9.43 22.86
C PHE A 349 7.20 9.82 22.59
N GLY A 350 7.95 8.92 21.95
CA GLY A 350 9.32 9.14 21.47
C GLY A 350 9.68 8.24 20.29
N TYR A 351 10.96 8.07 20.00
CA TYR A 351 11.44 7.24 18.90
C TYR A 351 12.48 6.20 19.36
N VAL A 352 12.40 5.00 18.78
CA VAL A 352 13.39 3.93 18.90
C VAL A 352 13.99 3.63 17.53
N ARG A 353 15.18 3.02 17.49
CA ARG A 353 15.82 2.58 16.25
C ARG A 353 15.38 1.16 15.90
N ILE A 354 15.10 0.90 14.63
CA ILE A 354 14.91 -0.46 14.11
C ILE A 354 16.25 -1.20 14.17
N ASP A 355 16.28 -2.34 14.86
CA ASP A 355 17.44 -3.24 14.93
C ASP A 355 17.46 -4.22 13.74
N SER A 356 16.29 -4.76 13.37
CA SER A 356 16.13 -5.71 12.27
C SER A 356 14.70 -5.75 11.74
N ILE A 357 14.55 -6.01 10.44
CA ILE A 357 13.30 -6.43 9.79
C ILE A 357 13.60 -7.77 9.14
N VAL A 358 12.81 -8.80 9.42
CA VAL A 358 13.03 -10.18 8.93
C VAL A 358 11.71 -10.75 8.39
N PRO A 359 11.66 -11.35 7.18
CA PRO A 359 10.45 -12.03 6.71
C PRO A 359 10.04 -13.16 7.66
N ALA A 360 8.76 -13.19 8.03
CA ALA A 360 8.19 -14.13 8.99
C ALA A 360 7.20 -15.13 8.35
N GLY A 361 7.15 -15.19 7.01
CA GLY A 361 6.25 -16.05 6.23
C GLY A 361 4.91 -15.38 5.91
N GLU A 362 3.89 -16.19 5.64
CA GLU A 362 2.51 -15.72 5.47
C GLU A 362 1.62 -16.10 6.65
N GLU A 363 0.95 -15.10 7.22
CA GLU A 363 -0.01 -15.29 8.31
C GLU A 363 -1.35 -14.64 7.96
N GLU A 364 -2.40 -15.05 8.68
CA GLU A 364 -3.68 -14.34 8.62
C GLU A 364 -3.55 -13.00 9.35
N VAL A 365 -3.86 -11.92 8.63
CA VAL A 365 -3.62 -10.56 9.07
C VAL A 365 -4.91 -9.77 9.19
N PHE A 366 -4.93 -8.87 10.16
CA PHE A 366 -6.07 -8.06 10.58
C PHE A 366 -5.67 -6.59 10.63
N ASP A 367 -6.66 -5.71 10.55
CA ASP A 367 -6.52 -4.27 10.68
C ASP A 367 -7.74 -3.68 11.39
N ILE A 368 -7.60 -2.48 11.93
CA ILE A 368 -8.69 -1.76 12.61
C ILE A 368 -8.83 -0.35 12.04
N GLU A 369 -10.07 0.11 11.95
CA GLU A 369 -10.38 1.49 11.58
C GLU A 369 -10.61 2.28 12.86
N VAL A 370 -9.62 3.09 13.27
CA VAL A 370 -9.76 4.02 14.40
C VAL A 370 -10.40 5.32 13.93
N ASP A 371 -11.42 5.80 14.65
CA ASP A 371 -12.07 7.08 14.37
C ASP A 371 -11.23 8.27 14.87
N GLY A 372 -11.28 9.41 14.20
CA GLY A 372 -10.43 10.57 14.51
C GLY A 372 -8.97 10.38 14.05
N PRO A 373 -7.98 10.09 14.93
CA PRO A 373 -6.55 10.14 14.54
C PRO A 373 -6.06 9.08 13.54
N HIS A 374 -6.89 8.09 13.18
CA HIS A 374 -6.60 7.01 12.22
C HIS A 374 -5.30 6.19 12.47
N ASN A 375 -4.81 6.21 13.71
CA ASN A 375 -3.64 5.46 14.17
C ASN A 375 -3.90 4.87 15.57
N PHE A 376 -3.06 3.93 16.00
CA PHE A 376 -3.17 3.26 17.30
C PHE A 376 -1.79 2.84 17.86
N VAL A 377 -1.78 2.39 19.12
CA VAL A 377 -0.61 1.80 19.78
C VAL A 377 -0.68 0.26 19.75
N ALA A 378 0.27 -0.36 19.05
CA ALA A 378 0.42 -1.81 18.95
C ALA A 378 1.85 -2.25 19.30
N GLU A 379 2.01 -3.21 20.19
CA GLU A 379 3.31 -3.62 20.78
C GLU A 379 4.13 -2.45 21.36
N GLY A 380 3.45 -1.36 21.75
CA GLY A 380 4.04 -0.09 22.20
C GLY A 380 4.52 0.85 21.08
N LEU A 381 4.41 0.44 19.81
CA LEU A 381 4.74 1.22 18.62
C LEU A 381 3.50 1.98 18.10
N ILE A 382 3.70 3.12 17.43
CA ILE A 382 2.62 3.94 16.89
C ILE A 382 2.48 3.70 15.37
N VAL A 383 1.28 3.29 14.96
CA VAL A 383 0.98 2.60 13.69
C VAL A 383 -0.35 3.08 13.10
N HIS A 384 -0.48 3.16 11.77
CA HIS A 384 -1.66 3.73 11.11
C HIS A 384 -2.61 2.66 10.57
N ASN A 385 -3.91 2.99 10.44
CA ASN A 385 -4.87 2.19 9.65
C ASN A 385 -4.30 1.93 8.23
N SER A 386 -4.35 0.71 7.71
CA SER A 386 -3.61 0.31 6.49
C SER A 386 -4.34 0.49 5.15
N GLU A 387 -5.57 1.03 5.15
CA GLU A 387 -6.31 1.40 3.95
C GLU A 387 -6.69 2.89 4.00
N MET A 388 -6.23 3.66 3.01
CA MET A 388 -6.81 4.97 2.73
C MET A 388 -8.06 4.79 1.88
N VAL A 389 -9.20 4.80 2.57
CA VAL A 389 -10.46 5.48 2.18
C VAL A 389 -10.71 5.63 0.67
N TYR A 390 -11.26 4.59 0.02
CA TYR A 390 -11.93 4.74 -1.28
C TYR A 390 -13.23 3.93 -1.40
N HIS A 391 -13.23 2.63 -1.05
CA HIS A 391 -14.47 1.82 -1.11
C HIS A 391 -15.58 2.29 -0.15
N SER A 392 -15.24 2.95 0.96
CA SER A 392 -16.22 3.58 1.84
C SER A 392 -16.84 4.85 1.24
N ILE A 393 -16.17 5.54 0.30
CA ILE A 393 -16.61 6.85 -0.20
C ILE A 393 -17.94 6.73 -0.94
N GLN A 394 -18.06 5.82 -1.91
CA GLN A 394 -19.26 5.78 -2.77
C GLN A 394 -20.53 5.41 -1.97
N GLU A 395 -20.45 4.41 -1.08
CA GLU A 395 -21.53 4.11 -0.14
C GLU A 395 -21.81 5.28 0.84
N HIS A 396 -20.79 6.04 1.26
CA HIS A 396 -20.96 7.18 2.18
C HIS A 396 -21.65 8.36 1.47
N LEU A 397 -21.26 8.65 0.24
CA LEU A 397 -21.90 9.64 -0.64
C LEU A 397 -23.38 9.30 -0.87
N GLU A 398 -23.69 8.04 -1.21
CA GLU A 398 -25.09 7.59 -1.36
C GLU A 398 -25.87 7.71 -0.04
N LYS A 399 -25.27 7.36 1.10
CA LYS A 399 -25.89 7.54 2.44
C LYS A 399 -26.06 9.01 2.83
N GLN A 400 -25.25 9.91 2.27
CA GLN A 400 -25.41 11.36 2.36
C GLN A 400 -26.40 11.93 1.31
N GLY A 401 -26.88 11.11 0.36
CA GLY A 401 -27.77 11.53 -0.72
C GLY A 401 -27.08 12.29 -1.87
N VAL A 402 -25.76 12.21 -1.96
CA VAL A 402 -24.98 12.78 -3.09
C VAL A 402 -25.12 11.88 -4.31
N ILE A 403 -25.54 12.45 -5.42
CA ILE A 403 -25.59 11.75 -6.71
C ILE A 403 -24.31 12.06 -7.46
N PHE A 404 -23.59 11.02 -7.89
CA PHE A 404 -22.42 11.14 -8.75
C PHE A 404 -22.45 10.04 -9.82
N LEU A 405 -22.69 10.45 -11.07
CA LEU A 405 -22.94 9.58 -12.22
C LEU A 405 -22.23 10.09 -13.49
N SER A 406 -22.24 9.30 -14.56
CA SER A 406 -22.01 9.81 -15.91
C SER A 406 -23.09 10.85 -16.29
N ILE A 407 -22.78 11.77 -17.21
CA ILE A 407 -23.77 12.74 -17.70
C ILE A 407 -24.94 12.03 -18.42
N GLU A 408 -24.68 10.92 -19.11
CA GLU A 408 -25.68 10.05 -19.73
C GLU A 408 -26.63 9.41 -18.70
N ASP A 409 -26.10 8.92 -17.58
CA ASP A 409 -26.90 8.25 -16.56
C ASP A 409 -27.60 9.23 -15.62
N GLY A 410 -27.01 10.41 -15.39
CA GLY A 410 -27.72 11.54 -14.78
C GLY A 410 -28.98 11.93 -15.57
N LEU A 411 -28.88 11.98 -16.92
CA LEU A 411 -30.02 12.23 -17.80
C LEU A 411 -31.07 11.11 -17.76
N LYS A 412 -30.66 9.83 -17.64
CA LYS A 412 -31.58 8.68 -17.59
C LYS A 412 -32.28 8.54 -16.23
N GLN A 413 -31.53 8.70 -15.14
CA GLN A 413 -31.97 8.38 -13.77
C GLN A 413 -32.59 9.59 -13.05
N HIS A 414 -32.12 10.81 -13.35
CA HIS A 414 -32.61 12.07 -12.76
C HIS A 414 -33.10 13.06 -13.85
N PRO A 415 -34.04 12.65 -14.73
CA PRO A 415 -34.51 13.47 -15.86
C PRO A 415 -35.38 14.67 -15.45
N ASP A 416 -35.64 14.83 -14.16
CA ASP A 416 -36.23 16.01 -13.53
C ASP A 416 -35.15 17.07 -13.24
N LEU A 417 -34.13 16.73 -12.43
CA LEU A 417 -32.99 17.61 -12.16
C LEU A 417 -32.27 18.00 -13.46
N PHE A 418 -32.07 17.04 -14.38
CA PHE A 418 -31.40 17.31 -15.65
C PHE A 418 -32.19 18.33 -16.50
N ARG A 419 -33.54 18.27 -16.50
CA ARG A 419 -34.37 19.27 -17.19
C ARG A 419 -34.40 20.63 -16.50
N GLU A 420 -34.23 20.69 -15.19
CA GLU A 420 -34.20 21.95 -14.44
C GLU A 420 -32.89 22.72 -14.67
N TYR A 421 -31.74 22.04 -14.77
CA TYR A 421 -30.43 22.68 -14.72
C TYR A 421 -29.61 22.67 -16.02
N PHE A 422 -29.76 21.67 -16.90
CA PHE A 422 -28.92 21.53 -18.10
C PHE A 422 -29.10 22.68 -19.09
N GLY A 423 -28.00 23.26 -19.58
CA GLY A 423 -28.00 24.38 -20.51
C GLY A 423 -28.48 25.71 -19.92
N THR A 424 -28.83 25.76 -18.63
CA THR A 424 -29.30 27.01 -18.00
C THR A 424 -28.17 27.97 -17.68
N VAL A 425 -26.93 27.49 -17.54
CA VAL A 425 -25.75 28.30 -17.22
C VAL A 425 -24.99 28.63 -18.51
N ILE A 426 -24.83 27.66 -19.40
CA ILE A 426 -24.24 27.80 -20.73
C ILE A 426 -25.30 27.36 -21.76
N PRO A 427 -26.10 28.32 -22.28
CA PRO A 427 -27.07 28.06 -23.34
C PRO A 427 -26.44 27.40 -24.56
N ILE A 428 -27.27 26.69 -25.32
CA ILE A 428 -26.84 26.00 -26.55
C ILE A 428 -26.22 27.01 -27.53
N GLU A 429 -26.81 28.20 -27.65
CA GLU A 429 -26.38 29.28 -28.53
C GLU A 429 -25.22 30.15 -28.01
N ASP A 430 -24.70 29.90 -26.79
CA ASP A 430 -23.74 30.78 -26.08
C ASP A 430 -22.52 31.17 -26.94
N ASN A 431 -21.94 30.18 -27.60
CA ASN A 431 -20.88 30.37 -28.58
C ASN A 431 -20.79 29.14 -29.51
N LYS A 432 -20.09 29.28 -30.65
CA LYS A 432 -19.99 28.22 -31.68
C LYS A 432 -19.41 26.88 -31.19
N PHE A 433 -18.64 26.87 -30.11
CA PHE A 433 -18.08 25.65 -29.53
C PHE A 433 -19.04 25.03 -28.51
N ALA A 434 -19.68 25.85 -27.66
CA ALA A 434 -20.78 25.41 -26.79
C ALA A 434 -21.99 24.88 -27.58
N ALA A 435 -22.30 25.45 -28.74
CA ALA A 435 -23.35 24.98 -29.64
C ALA A 435 -23.02 23.62 -30.26
N LEU A 436 -21.77 23.42 -30.66
CA LEU A 436 -21.31 22.14 -31.19
C LEU A 436 -21.31 21.07 -30.07
N ASN A 437 -20.71 21.38 -28.92
CA ASN A 437 -20.76 20.52 -27.74
C ASN A 437 -22.19 20.11 -27.37
N SER A 438 -23.11 21.07 -27.23
CA SER A 438 -24.49 20.79 -26.82
C SER A 438 -25.27 19.94 -27.84
N ALA A 439 -24.79 19.84 -29.09
CA ALA A 439 -25.39 19.03 -30.15
C ALA A 439 -24.75 17.65 -30.34
N VAL A 440 -23.47 17.45 -29.95
CA VAL A 440 -22.71 16.20 -30.15
C VAL A 440 -21.84 15.81 -28.94
N TRP A 441 -22.31 16.10 -27.72
CA TRP A 441 -21.59 15.71 -26.50
C TRP A 441 -21.52 14.18 -26.33
N SER A 442 -20.41 13.73 -25.75
CA SER A 442 -20.07 12.32 -25.60
C SER A 442 -19.22 12.15 -24.33
N GLY A 443 -19.84 11.71 -23.23
CA GLY A 443 -19.22 11.65 -21.91
C GLY A 443 -19.14 12.99 -21.18
N GLY A 444 -18.83 12.89 -19.88
CA GLY A 444 -18.87 13.97 -18.89
C GLY A 444 -19.56 13.48 -17.61
N SER A 445 -19.69 14.35 -16.60
CA SER A 445 -20.24 13.98 -15.30
C SER A 445 -21.54 14.68 -14.94
N PHE A 446 -22.41 13.97 -14.22
CA PHE A 446 -23.53 14.54 -13.48
C PHE A 446 -23.25 14.44 -11.97
N VAL A 447 -23.20 15.58 -11.28
CA VAL A 447 -23.02 15.67 -9.83
C VAL A 447 -24.15 16.49 -9.23
N TYR A 448 -24.82 15.96 -8.22
CA TYR A 448 -25.77 16.70 -7.38
C TYR A 448 -25.48 16.46 -5.91
N VAL A 449 -25.27 17.54 -5.16
CA VAL A 449 -24.97 17.52 -3.71
C VAL A 449 -26.13 18.17 -2.96
N PRO A 450 -26.86 17.44 -2.10
CA PRO A 450 -28.08 17.93 -1.47
C PRO A 450 -27.83 18.94 -0.34
N LYS A 451 -28.87 19.70 -0.02
CA LYS A 451 -28.92 20.75 1.01
C LYS A 451 -28.15 20.40 2.30
N GLY A 452 -27.16 21.23 2.61
CA GLY A 452 -26.37 21.18 3.85
C GLY A 452 -25.32 20.07 3.92
N VAL A 453 -25.18 19.22 2.90
CA VAL A 453 -24.18 18.13 2.89
C VAL A 453 -22.81 18.65 2.49
N LYS A 454 -21.82 18.38 3.34
CA LYS A 454 -20.42 18.60 3.01
C LYS A 454 -19.80 17.28 2.57
N VAL A 455 -19.20 17.30 1.39
CA VAL A 455 -18.34 16.20 0.93
C VAL A 455 -16.90 16.56 1.30
N ASP A 456 -16.34 15.82 2.25
CA ASP A 456 -15.02 16.09 2.82
C ASP A 456 -13.85 15.58 1.95
N LEU A 457 -14.15 14.78 0.91
CA LEU A 457 -13.17 14.17 0.00
C LEU A 457 -13.46 14.56 -1.46
N PRO A 458 -12.45 14.75 -2.32
CA PRO A 458 -12.67 15.05 -3.72
C PRO A 458 -13.31 13.87 -4.46
N LEU A 459 -14.36 14.16 -5.25
CA LEU A 459 -14.89 13.24 -6.25
C LEU A 459 -13.87 13.08 -7.39
N GLN A 460 -13.96 12.02 -8.19
CA GLN A 460 -13.06 11.76 -9.32
C GLN A 460 -13.83 11.04 -10.45
N ALA A 461 -13.86 11.57 -11.68
CA ALA A 461 -14.65 11.13 -12.84
C ALA A 461 -13.85 10.79 -14.12
N TYR A 462 -14.16 9.64 -14.70
CA TYR A 462 -13.35 8.73 -15.55
C TYR A 462 -12.65 9.17 -16.90
N PHE A 463 -12.14 10.39 -17.15
CA PHE A 463 -11.90 10.93 -18.56
C PHE A 463 -10.44 11.21 -19.06
N ARG A 464 -10.25 11.49 -20.38
CA ARG A 464 -8.97 11.85 -21.10
C ARG A 464 -9.26 12.33 -22.55
N LEU A 465 -8.36 13.05 -23.25
CA LEU A 465 -8.54 13.47 -24.67
C LEU A 465 -7.97 12.43 -25.64
N ASN A 466 -8.82 11.84 -26.48
CA ASN A 466 -8.60 10.45 -26.88
C ASN A 466 -8.23 10.13 -28.33
N THR A 467 -8.54 10.95 -29.34
CA THR A 467 -8.27 10.58 -30.75
C THR A 467 -7.68 11.71 -31.61
N ALA A 468 -6.70 11.38 -32.46
CA ALA A 468 -6.19 12.27 -33.50
C ALA A 468 -7.28 12.65 -34.53
N ASN A 469 -7.33 13.91 -34.95
CA ASN A 469 -8.33 14.47 -35.89
C ASN A 469 -9.81 14.33 -35.47
N VAL A 470 -10.12 14.10 -34.18
CA VAL A 470 -11.50 14.09 -33.66
C VAL A 470 -11.71 15.28 -32.72
N GLY A 471 -12.93 15.81 -32.71
CA GLY A 471 -13.36 16.78 -31.70
C GLY A 471 -13.96 16.05 -30.50
N GLN A 472 -13.41 16.28 -29.30
CA GLN A 472 -14.00 15.78 -28.06
C GLN A 472 -14.96 16.83 -27.47
N PHE A 473 -16.15 16.38 -27.07
CA PHE A 473 -17.24 17.20 -26.57
C PHE A 473 -17.73 16.67 -25.21
N GLU A 474 -16.93 16.92 -24.17
CA GLU A 474 -17.28 16.55 -22.79
C GLU A 474 -18.30 17.56 -22.22
N ARG A 475 -19.35 17.07 -21.54
CA ARG A 475 -20.37 17.92 -20.92
C ARG A 475 -20.57 17.54 -19.45
N THR A 476 -20.13 18.41 -18.55
CA THR A 476 -20.21 18.19 -17.11
C THR A 476 -21.15 19.19 -16.45
N LEU A 477 -22.06 18.67 -15.61
CA LEU A 477 -23.10 19.43 -14.90
C LEU A 477 -22.99 19.15 -13.39
N ILE A 478 -22.70 20.20 -12.61
CA ILE A 478 -22.51 20.12 -11.16
C ILE A 478 -23.52 21.03 -10.46
N ILE A 479 -24.36 20.46 -9.60
CA ILE A 479 -25.37 21.16 -8.82
C ILE A 479 -25.01 21.00 -7.34
N VAL A 480 -24.79 22.12 -6.65
CA VAL A 480 -24.44 22.17 -5.23
C VAL A 480 -25.54 22.94 -4.52
N ASP A 481 -26.40 22.21 -3.79
CA ASP A 481 -27.61 22.75 -3.17
C ASP A 481 -27.33 23.52 -1.86
N GLU A 482 -28.32 24.21 -1.31
CA GLU A 482 -28.12 25.24 -0.27
C GLU A 482 -27.25 24.77 0.91
N GLY A 483 -26.12 25.46 1.15
CA GLY A 483 -25.19 25.12 2.23
C GLY A 483 -24.26 23.90 2.01
N ALA A 484 -24.22 23.29 0.82
CA ALA A 484 -23.42 22.09 0.54
C ALA A 484 -21.96 22.36 0.06
N GLN A 485 -21.10 21.33 -0.07
CA GLN A 485 -19.66 21.44 -0.41
C GLN A 485 -19.05 20.25 -1.22
N VAL A 486 -18.17 20.45 -2.25
CA VAL A 486 -17.63 19.38 -3.19
C VAL A 486 -16.37 19.73 -4.08
N HIS A 487 -15.69 18.74 -4.73
CA HIS A 487 -14.38 18.78 -5.52
C HIS A 487 -14.18 17.59 -6.60
N TYR A 488 -13.18 17.51 -7.56
CA TYR A 488 -13.15 16.67 -8.86
C TYR A 488 -11.75 16.35 -9.63
N VAL A 489 -11.41 15.15 -10.28
CA VAL A 489 -10.33 14.79 -11.38
C VAL A 489 -10.50 13.39 -12.19
N GLU A 490 -9.60 12.79 -13.11
CA GLU A 490 -9.93 11.88 -14.34
C GLU A 490 -9.01 10.66 -14.95
N GLY A 491 -9.51 9.59 -15.71
CA GLY A 491 -8.79 8.52 -16.61
C GLY A 491 -9.52 7.16 -17.19
N CYS A 492 -9.13 6.36 -18.28
CA CYS A 492 -9.74 4.98 -18.72
C CYS A 492 -9.17 4.06 -19.94
N PHE A 493 -9.51 2.72 -20.18
CA PHE A 493 -9.12 1.75 -21.35
C PHE A 493 -10.25 1.01 -22.25
N LEU A 494 -10.38 -0.38 -22.37
CA LEU A 494 -11.07 -1.28 -23.40
C LEU A 494 -11.44 -2.79 -23.00
N GLU A 495 -12.35 -3.53 -23.71
CA GLU A 495 -12.81 -4.96 -23.49
C GLU A 495 -11.99 -6.08 -24.23
N GLY A 496 -12.00 -7.31 -23.71
CA GLY A 496 -11.64 -8.56 -24.40
C GLY A 496 -10.14 -8.86 -24.49
N ALA A 497 -9.30 -7.84 -24.36
CA ALA A 497 -7.84 -7.93 -24.39
C ALA A 497 -7.29 -8.89 -23.32
N LEU A 498 -6.32 -9.72 -23.69
CA LEU A 498 -5.68 -10.70 -22.82
C LEU A 498 -4.62 -10.04 -21.92
N VAL A 499 -4.89 -9.99 -20.62
CA VAL A 499 -3.99 -9.49 -19.58
C VAL A 499 -3.09 -10.61 -19.08
N ARG A 500 -1.79 -10.37 -18.96
CA ARG A 500 -0.82 -11.32 -18.41
C ARG A 500 -1.02 -11.48 -16.90
N ILE A 501 -1.46 -12.67 -16.49
CA ILE A 501 -1.58 -13.07 -15.09
C ILE A 501 -0.58 -14.18 -14.75
N ARG A 502 -0.35 -14.40 -13.45
CA ARG A 502 0.65 -15.33 -12.89
C ARG A 502 0.76 -16.68 -13.61
N ASN A 503 -0.38 -17.29 -13.93
CA ASN A 503 -0.48 -18.64 -14.48
C ASN A 503 -1.00 -18.66 -15.94
N GLY A 504 -0.75 -17.60 -16.73
CA GLY A 504 -1.20 -17.53 -18.12
C GLY A 504 -1.68 -16.13 -18.53
N GLU A 505 -2.89 -16.08 -19.08
CA GLU A 505 -3.54 -14.84 -19.50
C GLU A 505 -5.04 -14.90 -19.19
N LYS A 506 -5.64 -13.75 -18.87
CA LYS A 506 -7.05 -13.60 -18.50
C LYS A 506 -7.65 -12.44 -19.32
N PRO A 507 -8.81 -12.61 -19.96
CA PRO A 507 -9.50 -11.49 -20.59
C PRO A 507 -9.76 -10.35 -19.59
N ILE A 508 -9.56 -9.11 -20.01
CA ILE A 508 -9.62 -7.91 -19.16
C ILE A 508 -10.97 -7.73 -18.44
N GLU A 509 -12.08 -8.10 -19.06
CA GLU A 509 -13.42 -8.06 -18.46
C GLU A 509 -13.64 -9.13 -17.36
N LYS A 510 -12.68 -10.04 -17.21
CA LYS A 510 -12.64 -11.07 -16.16
C LYS A 510 -11.56 -10.78 -15.10
N ILE A 511 -10.81 -9.68 -15.22
CA ILE A 511 -9.88 -9.23 -14.18
C ILE A 511 -10.69 -8.73 -12.96
N GLN A 512 -10.23 -9.10 -11.77
CA GLN A 512 -10.89 -8.84 -10.50
C GLN A 512 -9.88 -8.29 -9.49
N VAL A 513 -10.37 -7.51 -8.52
CA VAL A 513 -9.57 -7.05 -7.39
C VAL A 513 -8.97 -8.26 -6.66
N GLY A 514 -7.64 -8.29 -6.55
CA GLY A 514 -6.86 -9.41 -6.01
C GLY A 514 -6.19 -10.32 -7.06
N ASP A 515 -6.50 -10.23 -8.35
CA ASP A 515 -5.71 -10.89 -9.40
C ASP A 515 -4.27 -10.32 -9.42
N GLU A 516 -3.27 -11.19 -9.66
CA GLU A 516 -1.87 -10.77 -9.83
C GLU A 516 -1.47 -10.71 -11.31
N VAL A 517 -1.09 -9.50 -11.75
CA VAL A 517 -0.74 -9.13 -13.13
C VAL A 517 0.75 -8.77 -13.27
N MET A 518 1.31 -8.94 -14.47
CA MET A 518 2.71 -8.58 -14.76
C MET A 518 2.82 -7.11 -15.14
N THR A 519 3.71 -6.36 -14.48
CA THR A 519 3.86 -4.89 -14.65
C THR A 519 5.02 -4.51 -15.59
N HIS A 520 5.22 -3.22 -15.84
CA HIS A 520 6.36 -2.73 -16.64
C HIS A 520 7.74 -3.11 -16.07
N GLN A 521 7.84 -3.45 -14.78
CA GLN A 521 9.10 -3.87 -14.13
C GLN A 521 9.29 -5.40 -14.16
N GLY A 522 8.50 -6.14 -14.95
CA GLY A 522 8.61 -7.60 -15.05
C GLY A 522 8.27 -8.35 -13.76
N ARG A 523 7.57 -7.69 -12.82
CA ARG A 523 7.18 -8.23 -11.50
C ARG A 523 5.67 -8.38 -11.41
N TRP A 524 5.22 -9.24 -10.49
CA TRP A 524 3.80 -9.47 -10.22
C TRP A 524 3.27 -8.46 -9.19
N ARG A 525 2.13 -7.83 -9.46
CA ARG A 525 1.43 -6.91 -8.56
C ARG A 525 -0.08 -7.14 -8.59
N ARG A 526 -0.77 -6.82 -7.49
CA ARG A 526 -2.21 -7.05 -7.38
C ARG A 526 -2.99 -5.91 -8.04
N VAL A 527 -4.08 -6.29 -8.68
CA VAL A 527 -5.13 -5.36 -9.09
C VAL A 527 -5.90 -4.94 -7.85
N TYR A 528 -5.95 -3.64 -7.54
CA TYR A 528 -6.67 -3.13 -6.36
C TYR A 528 -7.99 -2.44 -6.71
N HIS A 529 -8.21 -2.08 -7.97
CA HIS A 529 -9.42 -1.40 -8.44
C HIS A 529 -9.68 -1.74 -9.91
N THR A 530 -10.93 -2.02 -10.27
CA THR A 530 -11.37 -2.29 -11.66
C THR A 530 -12.43 -1.28 -12.09
N GLN A 531 -12.49 -1.02 -13.40
CA GLN A 531 -13.32 0.01 -14.04
C GLN A 531 -13.96 -0.55 -15.31
N THR A 532 -15.21 -0.18 -15.57
CA THR A 532 -15.92 -0.44 -16.84
C THR A 532 -16.77 0.77 -17.21
N ARG A 533 -16.86 1.10 -18.50
CA ARG A 533 -17.83 2.07 -19.06
C ARG A 533 -18.19 1.67 -20.51
N PRO A 534 -19.19 2.30 -21.16
CA PRO A 534 -19.39 2.15 -22.61
C PRO A 534 -18.41 3.05 -23.42
N TYR A 535 -18.20 2.68 -24.68
CA TYR A 535 -17.40 3.44 -25.65
C TYR A 535 -17.97 3.33 -27.06
N HIS A 536 -18.01 4.47 -27.75
CA HIS A 536 -18.28 4.57 -29.17
C HIS A 536 -17.15 5.38 -29.80
N GLY A 537 -16.28 4.75 -30.60
CA GLY A 537 -15.11 5.42 -31.15
C GLY A 537 -14.16 4.50 -31.90
N LYS A 538 -12.94 4.99 -32.14
CA LYS A 538 -11.92 4.26 -32.91
C LYS A 538 -11.14 3.30 -32.01
N ALA A 539 -11.13 2.03 -32.38
CA ALA A 539 -10.17 1.06 -31.87
C ALA A 539 -8.94 1.04 -32.80
N TYR A 540 -7.76 0.98 -32.18
CA TYR A 540 -6.49 0.85 -32.86
C TYR A 540 -6.05 -0.60 -32.73
N ASN A 541 -5.90 -1.27 -33.87
CA ASN A 541 -5.57 -2.67 -34.01
C ASN A 541 -4.11 -2.76 -34.46
N ILE A 542 -3.21 -2.81 -33.49
CA ILE A 542 -1.77 -2.70 -33.69
C ILE A 542 -1.18 -4.12 -33.79
N ARG A 543 -0.71 -4.49 -34.99
CA ARG A 543 0.04 -5.72 -35.21
C ARG A 543 1.53 -5.44 -35.11
N PHE A 544 2.24 -6.28 -34.39
CA PHE A 544 3.69 -6.16 -34.18
C PHE A 544 4.42 -7.43 -34.59
N TYR A 545 5.74 -7.35 -34.74
CA TYR A 545 6.59 -8.53 -34.78
C TYR A 545 6.61 -9.14 -33.37
N GLY A 546 6.36 -10.44 -33.24
CA GLY A 546 6.30 -11.11 -31.94
C GLY A 546 5.61 -12.46 -32.09
N ASP A 547 4.84 -12.85 -31.08
CA ASP A 547 3.97 -14.03 -31.11
C ASP A 547 3.00 -13.98 -32.31
N SER A 548 2.81 -15.10 -33.01
CA SER A 548 2.11 -15.06 -34.31
C SER A 548 0.63 -14.73 -34.18
N GLY A 549 0.22 -13.63 -34.82
CA GLY A 549 -1.19 -13.28 -34.98
C GLY A 549 -1.78 -12.46 -33.83
N ARG A 550 -0.98 -12.09 -32.81
CA ARG A 550 -1.43 -11.10 -31.83
C ARG A 550 -1.63 -9.74 -32.49
N GLU A 551 -2.71 -9.09 -32.08
CA GLU A 551 -3.15 -7.78 -32.51
C GLU A 551 -3.60 -7.05 -31.26
N LEU A 552 -2.84 -6.05 -30.81
CA LEU A 552 -3.27 -5.22 -29.69
C LEU A 552 -4.44 -4.37 -30.17
N LYS A 553 -5.66 -4.80 -29.81
CA LYS A 553 -6.87 -4.02 -29.90
C LYS A 553 -6.97 -3.13 -28.68
N VAL A 554 -6.98 -1.82 -28.87
CA VAL A 554 -7.00 -0.87 -27.75
C VAL A 554 -7.64 0.45 -28.16
N THR A 555 -8.18 1.21 -27.20
CA THR A 555 -8.68 2.55 -27.48
C THR A 555 -7.55 3.49 -27.90
N ALA A 556 -7.87 4.46 -28.76
CA ALA A 556 -6.90 5.34 -29.41
C ALA A 556 -5.91 6.01 -28.43
N GLU A 557 -6.36 6.35 -27.23
CA GLU A 557 -5.58 7.06 -26.23
C GLU A 557 -4.45 6.28 -25.58
N HIS A 558 -4.49 4.97 -25.67
CA HIS A 558 -4.03 4.18 -24.56
C HIS A 558 -2.49 4.21 -24.38
N PRO A 559 -1.91 4.51 -23.18
CA PRO A 559 -0.48 4.62 -23.03
C PRO A 559 0.18 3.23 -23.06
N LEU A 560 0.90 2.99 -24.14
CA LEU A 560 1.80 1.86 -24.35
C LEU A 560 3.22 2.33 -24.04
N LEU A 561 4.05 1.45 -23.48
CA LEU A 561 5.48 1.74 -23.31
C LEU A 561 6.20 1.42 -24.62
N ILE A 562 6.83 2.44 -25.22
CA ILE A 562 7.44 2.34 -26.54
C ILE A 562 8.86 2.89 -26.57
N VAL A 563 9.63 2.45 -27.56
CA VAL A 563 10.83 3.14 -28.03
C VAL A 563 10.59 3.67 -29.44
N ARG A 564 10.83 4.97 -29.63
CA ARG A 564 10.71 5.63 -30.94
C ARG A 564 11.97 5.42 -31.78
N ARG A 565 11.79 5.20 -33.08
CA ARG A 565 12.88 4.87 -34.01
C ARG A 565 13.50 6.12 -34.63
N GLU A 566 14.76 6.41 -34.31
CA GLU A 566 15.46 7.62 -34.79
C GLU A 566 15.70 7.65 -36.30
N LYS A 567 15.86 6.48 -36.93
CA LYS A 567 16.42 6.34 -38.30
C LYS A 567 15.70 5.25 -39.09
N GLN A 568 15.58 5.45 -40.41
CA GLN A 568 14.91 4.49 -41.31
C GLN A 568 15.62 3.12 -41.42
N SER A 569 16.83 2.94 -40.87
CA SER A 569 17.44 1.61 -40.70
C SER A 569 16.62 0.71 -39.77
N MET A 570 16.58 -0.61 -40.04
CA MET A 570 15.87 -1.65 -39.25
C MET A 570 16.41 -1.86 -37.82
N ARG A 571 17.33 -1.03 -37.34
CA ARG A 571 17.90 -1.09 -35.99
C ARG A 571 17.96 0.34 -35.44
N ASN A 572 17.38 0.53 -34.25
CA ASN A 572 17.69 1.70 -33.42
C ASN A 572 19.11 1.53 -32.83
N LYS A 573 19.72 2.64 -32.39
CA LYS A 573 21.04 2.63 -31.70
C LYS A 573 20.95 2.93 -30.21
N SER A 574 19.80 3.44 -29.80
CA SER A 574 19.41 3.96 -28.50
C SER A 574 18.02 3.36 -28.23
N PHE A 575 17.77 2.93 -26.99
CA PHE A 575 16.46 2.45 -26.57
C PHE A 575 15.98 3.31 -25.40
N GLU A 576 15.41 4.46 -25.74
CA GLU A 576 14.84 5.41 -24.79
C GLU A 576 13.34 5.14 -24.65
N LEU A 577 12.94 4.71 -23.46
CA LEU A 577 11.58 4.31 -23.13
C LEU A 577 10.68 5.53 -22.95
N SER A 578 9.50 5.51 -23.57
CA SER A 578 8.52 6.59 -23.47
C SER A 578 7.10 6.04 -23.45
N TRP A 579 6.26 6.55 -22.55
CA TRP A 579 4.81 6.29 -22.61
C TRP A 579 4.21 7.09 -23.78
N SER A 580 3.60 6.38 -24.74
CA SER A 580 3.01 6.95 -25.94
C SER A 580 1.66 6.30 -26.24
N ARG A 581 0.82 7.00 -26.99
CA ARG A 581 -0.55 6.56 -27.34
C ARG A 581 -0.55 5.46 -28.39
N ALA A 582 -1.53 4.57 -28.30
CA ALA A 582 -1.93 3.67 -29.38
C ALA A 582 -2.23 4.38 -30.73
N ASP A 583 -2.72 5.63 -30.71
CA ASP A 583 -2.93 6.45 -31.91
C ASP A 583 -1.77 7.42 -32.25
N SER A 584 -0.65 7.32 -31.54
CA SER A 584 0.58 8.10 -31.78
C SER A 584 1.77 7.26 -32.25
N VAL A 585 1.75 5.95 -31.97
CA VAL A 585 2.71 4.98 -32.51
C VAL A 585 2.62 4.85 -34.02
N LYS A 586 3.71 4.44 -34.64
CA LYS A 586 3.83 4.26 -36.09
C LYS A 586 4.42 2.90 -36.44
N GLU A 587 4.17 2.45 -37.66
CA GLU A 587 4.85 1.28 -38.21
C GLU A 587 6.37 1.46 -38.13
N GLY A 588 7.04 0.52 -37.48
CA GLY A 588 8.47 0.57 -37.21
C GLY A 588 8.92 1.29 -35.92
N ASP A 589 8.02 1.88 -35.12
CA ASP A 589 8.28 2.12 -33.68
C ASP A 589 8.23 0.77 -32.93
N TYR A 590 8.84 0.68 -31.75
CA TYR A 590 8.93 -0.56 -30.96
C TYR A 590 8.01 -0.50 -29.74
N LEU A 591 7.07 -1.45 -29.62
CA LEU A 591 6.43 -1.79 -28.36
C LEU A 591 7.42 -2.59 -27.48
N VAL A 592 7.21 -2.63 -26.17
CA VAL A 592 8.07 -3.42 -25.27
C VAL A 592 7.33 -4.53 -24.53
N VAL A 593 8.04 -5.61 -24.26
CA VAL A 593 7.66 -6.68 -23.32
C VAL A 593 8.68 -6.68 -22.19
N PRO A 594 8.30 -6.74 -20.91
CA PRO A 594 9.28 -6.74 -19.83
C PRO A 594 9.88 -8.15 -19.69
N VAL A 595 11.16 -8.22 -19.37
CA VAL A 595 11.85 -9.44 -18.99
C VAL A 595 11.43 -9.78 -17.56
N PRO A 596 10.85 -10.97 -17.29
CA PRO A 596 10.39 -11.32 -15.95
C PRO A 596 11.52 -11.31 -14.92
N GLN A 597 11.33 -10.59 -13.82
CA GLN A 597 12.32 -10.42 -12.76
C GLN A 597 12.13 -11.48 -11.67
N PRO A 598 13.22 -12.02 -11.09
CA PRO A 598 13.12 -13.01 -10.02
C PRO A 598 12.52 -12.39 -8.76
N VAL A 599 11.58 -13.09 -8.13
CA VAL A 599 11.14 -12.79 -6.75
C VAL A 599 12.28 -13.19 -5.80
N MET A 600 12.45 -12.44 -4.70
CA MET A 600 13.69 -12.40 -3.91
C MET A 600 14.18 -13.76 -3.37
N GLU A 601 15.49 -13.97 -3.54
CA GLU A 601 16.35 -15.10 -3.12
C GLU A 601 15.98 -16.52 -3.61
N PRO A 602 16.91 -17.23 -4.28
CA PRO A 602 16.69 -18.63 -4.67
C PRO A 602 16.74 -19.55 -3.44
N ALA A 603 15.69 -20.33 -3.23
CA ALA A 603 15.65 -21.34 -2.17
C ALA A 603 16.69 -22.44 -2.44
N LEU A 604 17.52 -22.77 -1.45
CA LEU A 604 18.58 -23.78 -1.59
C LEU A 604 18.04 -25.21 -1.83
N ALA A 605 16.80 -25.47 -1.45
CA ALA A 605 16.01 -26.66 -1.81
C ALA A 605 14.52 -26.34 -1.68
N HIS A 606 13.66 -27.08 -2.39
CA HIS A 606 12.21 -26.96 -2.28
C HIS A 606 11.59 -28.27 -1.75
N SER A 607 10.95 -28.22 -0.59
CA SER A 607 10.43 -29.40 0.11
C SER A 607 8.92 -29.55 -0.05
N VAL A 608 8.49 -30.69 -0.59
CA VAL A 608 7.09 -30.96 -0.94
C VAL A 608 6.51 -32.02 -0.03
N ILE A 609 5.43 -31.69 0.69
CA ILE A 609 4.71 -32.67 1.51
C ILE A 609 3.66 -33.39 0.64
N VAL A 610 3.77 -34.72 0.56
CA VAL A 610 2.82 -35.59 -0.15
C VAL A 610 2.18 -36.62 0.80
N PRO A 611 0.83 -36.71 0.86
CA PRO A 611 0.17 -37.75 1.64
C PRO A 611 0.33 -39.10 0.95
N LEU A 612 0.85 -40.11 1.65
CA LEU A 612 0.88 -41.49 1.18
C LEU A 612 -0.29 -42.29 1.78
N GLY A 613 -1.18 -42.76 0.91
CA GLY A 613 -2.30 -43.62 1.29
C GLY A 613 -3.42 -43.74 0.25
N ARG A 614 -3.90 -44.98 0.08
CA ARG A 614 -5.29 -45.37 -0.19
C ARG A 614 -5.49 -46.76 0.45
N GLY A 615 -5.94 -46.80 1.70
CA GLY A 615 -6.04 -48.05 2.48
C GLY A 615 -6.71 -47.86 3.84
N ARG A 616 -6.77 -48.93 4.66
CA ARG A 616 -7.46 -48.93 5.98
C ARG A 616 -6.72 -48.19 7.12
N HIS A 617 -5.70 -47.41 6.82
CA HIS A 617 -4.93 -46.63 7.78
C HIS A 617 -4.96 -45.15 7.37
N ALA A 618 -4.80 -44.25 8.34
CA ALA A 618 -4.69 -42.82 8.06
C ALA A 618 -3.54 -42.53 7.07
N PRO A 619 -3.68 -41.53 6.19
CA PRO A 619 -2.57 -41.12 5.31
C PRO A 619 -1.37 -40.70 6.16
N VAL A 620 -0.18 -41.09 5.72
CA VAL A 620 1.08 -40.65 6.33
C VAL A 620 1.72 -39.67 5.37
N ASP A 621 1.84 -38.43 5.81
CA ASP A 621 2.54 -37.39 5.05
C ASP A 621 4.04 -37.68 4.99
N ARG A 622 4.64 -37.48 3.81
CA ARG A 622 6.09 -37.52 3.60
C ARG A 622 6.58 -36.26 2.93
N GLU A 623 7.73 -35.79 3.38
CA GLU A 623 8.45 -34.65 2.82
C GLU A 623 9.44 -35.15 1.76
N VAL A 624 9.34 -34.62 0.54
CA VAL A 624 10.20 -34.93 -0.60
C VAL A 624 10.96 -33.68 -0.99
N ASN A 625 12.28 -33.72 -0.85
CA ASN A 625 13.16 -32.59 -1.12
C ASN A 625 13.56 -32.58 -2.60
N LEU A 626 13.26 -31.47 -3.29
CA LEU A 626 13.66 -31.21 -4.67
C LEU A 626 14.89 -30.29 -4.66
N PRO A 627 16.06 -30.74 -5.18
CA PRO A 627 17.30 -29.99 -5.09
C PRO A 627 17.40 -28.91 -6.16
N CYS A 628 17.97 -27.76 -5.81
CA CYS A 628 18.31 -26.70 -6.78
C CYS A 628 19.71 -26.92 -7.36
N GLU A 629 19.85 -27.99 -8.14
CA GLU A 629 21.08 -28.37 -8.85
C GLU A 629 20.88 -28.33 -10.38
N PRO A 630 21.90 -27.96 -11.19
CA PRO A 630 21.76 -27.86 -12.65
C PRO A 630 21.33 -29.19 -13.31
N ASP A 631 21.92 -30.31 -12.87
CA ASP A 631 21.55 -31.66 -13.32
C ASP A 631 20.09 -32.02 -12.99
N PHE A 632 19.55 -31.55 -11.86
CA PHE A 632 18.13 -31.74 -11.53
C PHE A 632 17.22 -30.87 -12.39
N PHE A 633 17.62 -29.61 -12.68
CA PHE A 633 16.88 -28.76 -13.61
C PHE A 633 16.87 -29.35 -15.03
N ARG A 634 17.96 -30.00 -15.48
CA ARG A 634 17.96 -30.79 -16.74
C ARG A 634 16.95 -31.94 -16.69
N LEU A 635 16.85 -32.68 -15.58
CA LEU A 635 15.86 -33.74 -15.39
C LEU A 635 14.41 -33.22 -15.39
N LEU A 636 14.15 -32.04 -14.81
CA LEU A 636 12.85 -31.36 -14.93
C LEU A 636 12.55 -31.00 -16.38
N GLY A 637 13.56 -30.57 -17.15
CA GLY A 637 13.39 -30.29 -18.58
C GLY A 637 12.98 -31.53 -19.38
N TYR A 638 13.65 -32.67 -19.16
CA TYR A 638 13.23 -33.96 -19.74
C TYR A 638 11.83 -34.39 -19.25
N TYR A 639 11.44 -34.03 -18.02
CA TYR A 639 10.08 -34.30 -17.55
C TYR A 639 9.04 -33.46 -18.29
N PHE A 640 9.31 -32.18 -18.57
CA PHE A 640 8.35 -31.31 -19.25
C PHE A 640 8.13 -31.70 -20.72
N ALA A 641 9.14 -32.22 -21.42
CA ALA A 641 8.95 -32.90 -22.71
C ALA A 641 8.36 -34.31 -22.52
N GLU A 642 9.20 -35.31 -22.27
CA GLU A 642 8.86 -36.74 -22.41
C GLU A 642 8.23 -37.40 -21.17
N GLY A 643 8.23 -36.71 -20.03
CA GLY A 643 7.72 -37.23 -18.76
C GLY A 643 6.19 -37.27 -18.65
N HIS A 644 5.66 -38.21 -17.87
CA HIS A 644 4.30 -38.21 -17.35
C HIS A 644 4.21 -39.04 -16.05
N VAL A 645 3.08 -38.93 -15.35
CA VAL A 645 2.79 -39.71 -14.14
C VAL A 645 1.61 -40.66 -14.39
N ASP A 646 1.87 -41.96 -14.34
CA ASP A 646 0.85 -42.99 -14.46
C ASP A 646 0.22 -43.31 -13.10
N ASN A 647 -1.09 -43.08 -12.98
CA ASN A 647 -1.93 -43.49 -11.85
C ASN A 647 -1.42 -43.05 -10.47
N GLU A 648 -0.73 -41.90 -10.36
CA GLU A 648 -0.03 -41.44 -9.15
C GLU A 648 1.09 -42.38 -8.64
N HIS A 649 1.42 -43.46 -9.35
CA HIS A 649 2.27 -44.55 -8.85
C HIS A 649 3.61 -44.70 -9.58
N TYR A 650 3.67 -44.31 -10.86
CA TYR A 650 4.87 -44.40 -11.68
C TYR A 650 5.20 -43.05 -12.33
N LEU A 651 6.48 -42.75 -12.44
CA LEU A 651 7.01 -41.64 -13.22
C LEU A 651 7.63 -42.22 -14.49
N THR A 652 7.06 -41.89 -15.65
CA THR A 652 7.37 -42.54 -16.94
C THR A 652 7.93 -41.51 -17.93
N PHE A 653 9.06 -41.82 -18.57
CA PHE A 653 9.67 -41.05 -19.65
C PHE A 653 9.70 -41.89 -20.93
N SER A 654 9.48 -41.28 -22.09
CA SER A 654 9.41 -41.96 -23.39
C SER A 654 10.33 -41.31 -24.42
N PHE A 655 11.27 -42.04 -25.01
CA PHE A 655 12.20 -41.50 -26.02
C PHE A 655 12.07 -42.29 -27.34
N HIS A 656 12.42 -41.65 -28.46
CA HIS A 656 12.58 -42.36 -29.74
C HIS A 656 13.82 -43.27 -29.70
N ALA A 657 13.81 -44.35 -30.48
CA ALA A 657 14.88 -45.34 -30.49
C ALA A 657 16.27 -44.79 -30.92
N ASP A 658 16.30 -43.62 -31.56
CA ASP A 658 17.52 -42.93 -31.99
C ASP A 658 18.05 -41.91 -30.95
N GLU A 659 17.29 -41.65 -29.87
CA GLU A 659 17.59 -40.63 -28.83
C GLU A 659 18.32 -41.22 -27.62
N THR A 660 19.11 -42.28 -27.83
CA THR A 660 19.76 -43.07 -26.77
C THR A 660 20.54 -42.21 -25.78
N GLN A 661 21.17 -41.12 -26.24
CA GLN A 661 21.92 -40.19 -25.39
C GLN A 661 21.04 -39.51 -24.32
N TYR A 662 19.80 -39.11 -24.65
CA TYR A 662 18.92 -38.45 -23.69
C TYR A 662 18.24 -39.45 -22.76
N LEU A 663 18.02 -40.68 -23.25
CA LEU A 663 17.57 -41.80 -22.43
C LEU A 663 18.62 -42.19 -21.38
N ASP A 664 19.89 -42.30 -21.76
CA ASP A 664 20.97 -42.65 -20.82
C ASP A 664 21.24 -41.51 -19.80
N ASP A 665 21.27 -40.25 -20.23
CA ASP A 665 21.37 -39.07 -19.32
C ASP A 665 20.18 -39.04 -18.33
N THR A 666 18.95 -39.23 -18.81
CA THR A 666 17.75 -39.32 -17.94
C THR A 666 17.84 -40.47 -16.94
N LYS A 667 18.39 -41.62 -17.36
CA LYS A 667 18.56 -42.83 -16.53
C LYS A 667 19.58 -42.63 -15.41
N GLU A 668 20.74 -42.02 -15.72
CA GLU A 668 21.74 -41.64 -14.72
C GLU A 668 21.19 -40.58 -13.73
N LEU A 669 20.47 -39.58 -14.22
CA LEU A 669 19.86 -38.53 -13.39
C LEU A 669 18.77 -39.10 -12.45
N ILE A 670 17.93 -40.02 -12.92
CA ILE A 670 16.93 -40.72 -12.09
C ILE A 670 17.63 -41.53 -10.99
N GLU A 671 18.68 -42.30 -11.32
CA GLU A 671 19.36 -43.12 -10.33
C GLU A 671 20.11 -42.26 -9.29
N ARG A 672 20.75 -41.16 -9.71
CA ARG A 672 21.42 -40.18 -8.84
C ARG A 672 20.48 -39.52 -7.84
N TYR A 673 19.35 -38.96 -8.30
CA TYR A 673 18.47 -38.16 -7.44
C TYR A 673 17.42 -38.97 -6.66
N PHE A 674 17.04 -40.15 -7.16
CA PHE A 674 15.99 -40.96 -6.54
C PHE A 674 16.49 -42.29 -5.95
N GLY A 675 17.80 -42.58 -6.05
CA GLY A 675 18.44 -43.75 -5.44
C GLY A 675 17.93 -45.10 -5.96
N LYS A 676 17.34 -45.10 -7.17
CA LYS A 676 16.69 -46.26 -7.79
C LYS A 676 16.86 -46.18 -9.31
N PRO A 677 17.44 -47.19 -9.98
CA PRO A 677 17.44 -47.25 -11.44
C PRO A 677 16.00 -47.39 -11.97
N PRO A 678 15.64 -46.72 -13.08
CA PRO A 678 14.34 -46.89 -13.72
C PRO A 678 14.22 -48.25 -14.41
N ILE A 679 12.99 -48.75 -14.51
CA ILE A 679 12.67 -49.96 -15.27
C ILE A 679 12.65 -49.61 -16.77
N GLU A 680 13.55 -50.21 -17.53
CA GLU A 680 13.65 -50.02 -18.98
C GLU A 680 12.78 -51.05 -19.71
N ASN A 681 11.73 -50.59 -20.40
CA ASN A 681 10.84 -51.48 -21.15
C ASN A 681 11.39 -51.80 -22.54
N LYS A 682 11.09 -53.01 -23.02
CA LYS A 682 11.41 -53.42 -24.40
C LYS A 682 10.80 -52.45 -25.43
N PRO A 683 11.56 -51.99 -26.45
CA PRO A 683 11.06 -51.05 -27.44
C PRO A 683 9.77 -51.50 -28.13
N ARG A 684 8.88 -50.54 -28.41
CA ARG A 684 7.61 -50.74 -29.12
C ARG A 684 7.48 -49.71 -30.23
N GLN A 685 7.40 -50.17 -31.49
CA GLN A 685 7.15 -49.32 -32.67
C GLN A 685 8.00 -48.04 -32.70
N ASN A 686 9.30 -48.19 -32.42
CA ASN A 686 10.34 -47.17 -32.38
C ASN A 686 10.40 -46.27 -31.13
N GLY A 687 9.58 -46.51 -30.09
CA GLY A 687 9.73 -45.86 -28.77
C GLY A 687 10.35 -46.80 -27.71
N GLN A 688 11.16 -46.24 -26.82
CA GLN A 688 11.76 -46.89 -25.64
C GLN A 688 11.34 -46.09 -24.38
N THR A 689 11.03 -46.75 -23.26
CA THR A 689 10.48 -46.06 -22.07
C THR A 689 11.21 -46.44 -20.78
N LEU A 690 11.43 -45.43 -19.94
CA LEU A 690 11.96 -45.55 -18.58
C LEU A 690 10.82 -45.35 -17.58
N VAL A 691 10.66 -46.28 -16.63
CA VAL A 691 9.57 -46.24 -15.63
C VAL A 691 10.13 -46.32 -14.22
N LEU A 692 10.04 -45.23 -13.46
CA LEU A 692 10.39 -45.19 -12.04
C LEU A 692 9.14 -45.53 -11.20
N SER A 693 9.14 -46.71 -10.58
CA SER A 693 8.07 -47.17 -9.67
C SER A 693 8.22 -46.54 -8.29
N SER A 694 7.60 -45.38 -8.07
CA SER A 694 7.60 -44.71 -6.77
C SER A 694 6.44 -43.72 -6.63
N THR A 695 5.43 -44.11 -5.83
CA THR A 695 4.23 -43.29 -5.55
C THR A 695 4.55 -41.94 -4.91
N GLU A 696 5.60 -41.88 -4.10
CA GLU A 696 6.07 -40.68 -3.41
C GLU A 696 6.60 -39.62 -4.40
N ILE A 697 7.46 -40.04 -5.32
CA ILE A 697 8.02 -39.17 -6.36
C ILE A 697 6.97 -38.85 -7.43
N ALA A 698 6.18 -39.85 -7.85
CA ALA A 698 5.10 -39.67 -8.81
C ALA A 698 4.03 -38.69 -8.32
N ARG A 699 3.61 -38.77 -7.04
CA ARG A 699 2.72 -37.77 -6.42
C ARG A 699 3.37 -36.40 -6.30
N THR A 700 4.67 -36.32 -6.02
CA THR A 700 5.39 -35.04 -5.95
C THR A 700 5.43 -34.35 -7.31
N PHE A 701 5.78 -35.09 -8.37
CA PHE A 701 5.79 -34.57 -9.75
C PHE A 701 4.39 -34.21 -10.25
N ALA A 702 3.37 -35.02 -9.98
CA ALA A 702 1.99 -34.67 -10.30
C ALA A 702 1.51 -33.41 -9.56
N ARG A 703 1.87 -33.27 -8.27
CA ARG A 703 1.49 -32.13 -7.43
C ARG A 703 2.14 -30.83 -7.93
N GLU A 704 3.46 -30.78 -8.04
CA GLU A 704 4.17 -29.54 -8.39
C GLU A 704 4.15 -29.27 -9.90
N PHE A 705 4.51 -30.27 -10.71
CA PHE A 705 4.78 -30.10 -12.14
C PHE A 705 3.61 -30.50 -13.04
N GLY A 706 2.61 -31.25 -12.55
CA GLY A 706 1.41 -31.68 -13.28
C GLY A 706 1.57 -33.02 -14.02
N SER A 707 0.56 -33.89 -13.97
CA SER A 707 0.71 -35.33 -14.26
C SER A 707 0.85 -35.67 -15.75
N ASN A 708 0.25 -34.86 -16.63
CA ASN A 708 0.17 -35.09 -18.07
C ASN A 708 0.28 -33.77 -18.83
N VAL A 709 0.44 -33.84 -20.16
CA VAL A 709 0.73 -32.69 -21.05
C VAL A 709 -0.29 -31.53 -21.01
N TYR A 710 -1.46 -31.69 -20.37
CA TYR A 710 -2.44 -30.62 -20.16
C TYR A 710 -2.41 -30.00 -18.75
N GLU A 711 -1.74 -30.65 -17.80
CA GLU A 711 -1.52 -30.19 -16.42
C GLU A 711 -0.09 -29.65 -16.21
N LYS A 712 0.82 -29.92 -17.16
CA LYS A 712 2.24 -29.59 -17.06
C LYS A 712 2.48 -28.08 -16.96
N ARG A 713 3.18 -27.67 -15.89
CA ARG A 713 3.50 -26.28 -15.57
C ARG A 713 4.80 -26.12 -14.80
N ILE A 714 5.41 -24.94 -14.85
CA ILE A 714 6.68 -24.62 -14.20
C ILE A 714 6.42 -23.79 -12.93
N PRO A 715 6.68 -24.30 -11.71
CA PRO A 715 6.46 -23.57 -10.46
C PRO A 715 7.30 -22.30 -10.33
N GLU A 716 6.85 -21.36 -9.50
CA GLU A 716 7.53 -20.08 -9.26
C GLU A 716 9.00 -20.25 -8.83
N TRP A 717 9.30 -21.21 -7.95
CA TRP A 717 10.66 -21.47 -7.47
C TRP A 717 11.59 -21.99 -8.57
N VAL A 718 11.05 -22.64 -9.61
CA VAL A 718 11.81 -23.07 -10.80
C VAL A 718 11.97 -21.89 -11.76
N SER A 719 10.89 -21.14 -12.04
CA SER A 719 10.93 -20.00 -12.97
C SER A 719 11.69 -18.77 -12.44
N SER A 720 11.85 -18.64 -11.12
CA SER A 720 12.60 -17.57 -10.43
C SER A 720 14.05 -17.95 -10.14
N ALA A 721 14.48 -19.17 -10.45
CA ALA A 721 15.86 -19.64 -10.27
C ALA A 721 16.88 -18.75 -11.01
N ASP A 722 18.17 -18.92 -10.72
CA ASP A 722 19.24 -18.22 -11.44
C ASP A 722 19.36 -18.69 -12.91
N THR A 723 20.20 -17.98 -13.67
CA THR A 723 20.40 -18.23 -15.10
C THR A 723 21.20 -19.48 -15.42
N GLU A 724 21.92 -20.08 -14.46
CA GLU A 724 22.63 -21.35 -14.68
C GLU A 724 21.65 -22.54 -14.56
N LEU A 725 20.81 -22.52 -13.51
CA LEU A 725 19.72 -23.48 -13.34
C LEU A 725 18.69 -23.40 -14.48
N LEU A 726 18.27 -22.19 -14.88
CA LEU A 726 17.35 -22.02 -16.01
C LEU A 726 17.94 -22.49 -17.35
N ALA A 727 19.25 -22.39 -17.55
CA ALA A 727 19.89 -22.85 -18.78
C ALA A 727 19.77 -24.38 -18.94
N GLU A 728 20.05 -25.16 -17.89
CA GLU A 728 19.88 -26.61 -17.93
C GLU A 728 18.41 -27.04 -18.08
N LEU A 729 17.46 -26.31 -17.49
CA LEU A 729 16.02 -26.54 -17.68
C LEU A 729 15.60 -26.35 -19.14
N VAL A 730 15.93 -25.21 -19.74
CA VAL A 730 15.61 -24.89 -21.15
C VAL A 730 16.27 -25.89 -22.10
N LYS A 731 17.51 -26.29 -21.82
CA LYS A 731 18.26 -27.34 -22.53
C LYS A 731 17.57 -28.72 -22.42
N GLY A 732 17.10 -29.12 -21.24
CA GLY A 732 16.36 -30.36 -21.06
C GLY A 732 15.02 -30.36 -21.80
N MET A 733 14.26 -29.26 -21.71
CA MET A 733 12.99 -29.09 -22.44
C MET A 733 13.18 -29.12 -23.96
N TRP A 734 14.24 -28.47 -24.46
CA TRP A 734 14.54 -28.43 -25.89
C TRP A 734 15.06 -29.76 -26.43
N ARG A 735 15.68 -30.62 -25.62
CA ARG A 735 16.20 -31.92 -26.10
C ARG A 735 15.13 -32.94 -26.49
N GLY A 736 13.90 -32.84 -25.98
CA GLY A 736 12.75 -33.64 -26.41
C GLY A 736 11.91 -32.94 -27.48
N ASP A 737 11.06 -31.99 -27.06
CA ASP A 737 10.11 -31.23 -27.91
C ASP A 737 10.77 -30.28 -28.95
N GLY A 738 12.09 -30.14 -28.93
CA GLY A 738 12.83 -29.15 -29.69
C GLY A 738 13.31 -29.61 -31.06
N SER A 739 13.63 -28.65 -31.90
CA SER A 739 14.17 -28.88 -33.25
C SER A 739 15.00 -27.69 -33.71
N TYR A 740 15.97 -27.96 -34.58
CA TYR A 740 16.78 -26.95 -35.27
C TYR A 740 16.60 -27.12 -36.79
N ASP A 741 16.43 -26.01 -37.50
CA ASP A 741 16.22 -25.94 -38.95
C ASP A 741 17.46 -25.30 -39.60
N PRO A 742 18.46 -26.09 -40.05
CA PRO A 742 19.72 -25.56 -40.56
C PRO A 742 19.57 -24.74 -41.85
N LYS A 743 18.43 -24.89 -42.56
CA LYS A 743 18.12 -24.10 -43.76
C LYS A 743 17.57 -22.71 -43.43
N LYS A 744 17.05 -22.52 -42.20
CA LYS A 744 16.54 -21.25 -41.69
C LYS A 744 17.40 -20.64 -40.58
N ASN A 745 18.41 -21.36 -40.10
CA ASN A 745 19.26 -20.98 -38.96
C ASN A 745 18.42 -20.64 -37.71
N MET A 746 17.47 -21.53 -37.40
CA MET A 746 16.34 -21.23 -36.53
C MET A 746 15.98 -22.43 -35.65
N PHE A 747 15.89 -22.20 -34.34
CA PHE A 747 15.44 -23.19 -33.36
C PHE A 747 13.93 -23.08 -33.12
N ARG A 748 13.32 -24.20 -32.75
CA ARG A 748 11.92 -24.27 -32.29
C ARG A 748 11.80 -25.21 -31.09
N TYR A 749 10.82 -24.95 -30.23
CA TYR A 749 10.30 -25.84 -29.18
C TYR A 749 8.78 -25.91 -29.37
N ASN A 750 8.18 -27.11 -29.43
CA ASN A 750 6.77 -27.27 -29.77
C ASN A 750 6.02 -27.98 -28.63
N THR A 751 4.91 -27.40 -28.17
CA THR A 751 4.08 -28.02 -27.11
C THR A 751 2.59 -27.77 -27.35
N VAL A 752 1.73 -28.53 -26.66
CA VAL A 752 0.26 -28.30 -26.63
C VAL A 752 -0.19 -27.56 -25.37
N SER A 753 0.73 -27.26 -24.42
CA SER A 753 0.47 -26.42 -23.25
C SER A 753 0.89 -24.97 -23.54
N ALA A 754 -0.06 -24.04 -23.44
CA ALA A 754 0.26 -22.61 -23.52
C ALA A 754 1.19 -22.20 -22.37
N GLU A 755 0.94 -22.71 -21.17
CA GLU A 755 1.69 -22.39 -19.95
C GLU A 755 3.17 -22.79 -20.08
N LEU A 756 3.47 -23.97 -20.61
CA LEU A 756 4.86 -24.37 -20.92
C LEU A 756 5.49 -23.51 -22.02
N ALA A 757 4.75 -23.15 -23.08
CA ALA A 757 5.28 -22.33 -24.16
C ALA A 757 5.66 -20.92 -23.70
N TYR A 758 4.83 -20.30 -22.85
CA TYR A 758 5.14 -19.01 -22.24
C TYR A 758 6.25 -19.11 -21.20
N ALA A 759 6.24 -20.11 -20.32
CA ALA A 759 7.31 -20.29 -19.33
C ALA A 759 8.68 -20.58 -20.00
N PHE A 760 8.72 -21.33 -21.09
CA PHE A 760 9.93 -21.55 -21.89
C PHE A 760 10.40 -20.27 -22.61
N ARG A 761 9.47 -19.47 -23.14
CA ARG A 761 9.78 -18.14 -23.70
C ARG A 761 10.35 -17.19 -22.64
N ASP A 762 9.73 -17.14 -21.47
CA ASP A 762 10.10 -16.26 -20.37
C ASP A 762 11.47 -16.65 -19.78
N ALA A 763 11.75 -17.96 -19.67
CA ALA A 763 13.09 -18.46 -19.34
C ALA A 763 14.13 -18.08 -20.41
N CYS A 764 13.82 -18.21 -21.71
CA CYS A 764 14.71 -17.73 -22.78
C CYS A 764 15.00 -16.22 -22.66
N LEU A 765 13.99 -15.39 -22.34
CA LEU A 765 14.17 -13.96 -22.14
C LEU A 765 15.12 -13.66 -20.96
N ARG A 766 14.93 -14.31 -19.81
CA ARG A 766 15.87 -14.20 -18.66
C ARG A 766 17.29 -14.69 -19.00
N LEU A 767 17.42 -15.66 -19.90
CA LEU A 767 18.70 -16.14 -20.43
C LEU A 767 19.29 -15.22 -21.52
N GLY A 768 18.65 -14.08 -21.84
CA GLY A 768 19.09 -13.11 -22.84
C GLY A 768 18.94 -13.59 -24.29
N VAL A 769 17.94 -14.44 -24.55
CA VAL A 769 17.58 -15.01 -25.85
C VAL A 769 16.16 -14.58 -26.21
N ALA A 770 15.99 -13.74 -27.23
CA ALA A 770 14.64 -13.35 -27.67
C ALA A 770 13.91 -14.54 -28.31
N ALA A 771 12.69 -14.80 -27.85
CA ALA A 771 11.86 -15.93 -28.24
C ALA A 771 10.42 -15.48 -28.50
N SER A 772 9.74 -16.12 -29.46
CA SER A 772 8.37 -15.78 -29.90
C SER A 772 7.48 -17.03 -29.97
N VAL A 773 6.26 -16.97 -29.43
CA VAL A 773 5.30 -18.09 -29.43
C VAL A 773 4.44 -18.04 -30.69
N ASN A 774 4.56 -19.03 -31.57
CA ASN A 774 3.74 -19.13 -32.77
C ASN A 774 2.63 -20.18 -32.59
N ILE A 775 1.37 -19.76 -32.70
CA ILE A 775 0.20 -20.62 -32.51
C ILE A 775 -0.20 -21.24 -33.85
N GLN A 776 -0.14 -22.57 -33.93
CA GLN A 776 -0.68 -23.35 -35.04
C GLN A 776 -2.06 -23.85 -34.67
N GLU A 777 -3.10 -23.19 -35.18
CA GLU A 777 -4.48 -23.62 -35.00
C GLU A 777 -4.76 -24.97 -35.64
N ARG A 778 -5.61 -25.77 -34.99
CA ARG A 778 -6.03 -27.09 -35.50
C ARG A 778 -7.53 -27.27 -35.34
N ALA A 779 -8.14 -27.91 -36.34
CA ALA A 779 -9.56 -28.22 -36.29
C ALA A 779 -9.87 -29.21 -35.15
N SER A 780 -10.90 -28.89 -34.36
CA SER A 780 -11.44 -29.76 -33.30
C SER A 780 -11.68 -31.19 -33.81
N PRO A 781 -11.31 -32.25 -33.06
CA PRO A 781 -10.88 -32.25 -31.66
C PRO A 781 -9.38 -32.07 -31.42
N ARG A 782 -8.57 -31.73 -32.44
CA ARG A 782 -7.12 -31.55 -32.27
C ARG A 782 -6.84 -30.18 -31.65
N LYS A 783 -6.18 -30.14 -30.50
CA LYS A 783 -5.73 -28.88 -29.87
C LYS A 783 -4.67 -28.18 -30.72
N ASN A 784 -4.57 -26.86 -30.54
CA ASN A 784 -3.53 -26.01 -31.14
C ASN A 784 -2.12 -26.43 -30.66
N ILE A 785 -1.10 -26.13 -31.46
CA ILE A 785 0.32 -26.28 -31.07
C ILE A 785 0.94 -24.90 -30.88
N TYR A 786 1.60 -24.70 -29.76
CA TYR A 786 2.41 -23.53 -29.45
C TYR A 786 3.86 -23.85 -29.80
N ALA A 787 4.38 -23.19 -30.83
CA ALA A 787 5.75 -23.35 -31.30
C ALA A 787 6.57 -22.11 -30.93
N VAL A 788 7.34 -22.20 -29.85
CA VAL A 788 8.31 -21.16 -29.50
C VAL A 788 9.43 -21.19 -30.53
N VAL A 789 9.76 -20.04 -31.12
CA VAL A 789 10.75 -19.90 -32.20
C VAL A 789 11.81 -18.89 -31.81
N ILE A 790 13.07 -19.28 -32.03
CA ILE A 790 14.28 -18.51 -31.73
C ILE A 790 15.13 -18.45 -33.00
N ALA A 791 15.51 -17.24 -33.40
CA ALA A 791 16.19 -16.96 -34.66
C ALA A 791 17.38 -16.01 -34.44
N SER A 792 18.12 -15.68 -35.50
CA SER A 792 19.17 -14.66 -35.44
C SER A 792 18.66 -13.31 -34.93
N PRO A 793 19.49 -12.51 -34.22
CA PRO A 793 20.88 -12.80 -33.83
C PRO A 793 21.01 -13.70 -32.59
N PHE A 794 19.91 -14.15 -31.98
CA PHE A 794 19.92 -14.86 -30.69
C PHE A 794 20.20 -16.37 -30.82
N ASN A 795 20.12 -16.93 -32.03
CA ASN A 795 20.31 -18.36 -32.27
C ASN A 795 21.70 -18.92 -31.85
N PRO A 796 22.85 -18.21 -31.94
CA PRO A 796 24.13 -18.76 -31.47
C PRO A 796 24.15 -18.90 -29.95
N ARG A 797 23.69 -17.88 -29.21
CA ARG A 797 23.58 -17.89 -27.74
C ARG A 797 22.64 -18.99 -27.24
N PHE A 798 21.54 -19.24 -27.95
CA PHE A 798 20.68 -20.39 -27.65
C PHE A 798 21.35 -21.73 -27.99
N GLY A 799 22.10 -21.78 -29.10
CA GLY A 799 22.91 -22.94 -29.49
C GLY A 799 23.96 -23.32 -28.44
N GLU A 800 24.65 -22.32 -27.86
CA GLU A 800 25.57 -22.49 -26.73
C GLU A 800 24.88 -23.13 -25.52
N ILE A 801 23.67 -22.68 -25.16
CA ILE A 801 22.87 -23.21 -24.05
C ILE A 801 22.45 -24.67 -24.30
N VAL A 802 21.93 -25.00 -25.49
CA VAL A 802 21.42 -26.35 -25.77
C VAL A 802 22.50 -27.36 -26.19
N GLY A 803 23.69 -26.88 -26.59
CA GLY A 803 24.82 -27.67 -27.08
C GLY A 803 24.78 -27.97 -28.59
N VAL A 804 24.23 -27.05 -29.40
CA VAL A 804 24.11 -27.18 -30.85
C VAL A 804 24.73 -25.97 -31.55
N ASP A 805 25.80 -26.20 -32.31
CA ASP A 805 26.45 -25.15 -33.10
C ASP A 805 25.49 -24.57 -34.16
N ALA A 806 25.28 -23.26 -34.08
CA ALA A 806 24.37 -22.51 -34.93
C ALA A 806 25.07 -21.24 -35.43
N PRO A 807 25.37 -21.14 -36.74
CA PRO A 807 26.27 -20.12 -37.25
C PRO A 807 25.71 -18.71 -37.04
N THR A 808 26.61 -17.76 -36.81
CA THR A 808 26.28 -16.33 -36.69
C THR A 808 25.67 -15.85 -38.01
N GLY A 809 24.36 -15.60 -38.01
CA GLY A 809 23.64 -15.12 -39.19
C GLY A 809 24.02 -13.68 -39.55
N ASP A 810 23.78 -13.30 -40.81
CA ASP A 810 23.80 -11.88 -41.16
C ASP A 810 22.73 -11.12 -40.35
N LEU A 811 23.14 -10.01 -39.76
CA LEU A 811 22.36 -9.21 -38.80
C LEU A 811 21.15 -8.52 -39.46
N SER A 812 20.91 -8.71 -40.76
CA SER A 812 19.89 -8.04 -41.57
C SER A 812 18.46 -8.56 -41.35
N GLY A 813 18.30 -9.81 -40.88
CA GLY A 813 17.00 -10.50 -40.86
C GLY A 813 16.14 -10.33 -39.61
N SER A 814 16.68 -9.86 -38.48
CA SER A 814 15.93 -9.81 -37.22
C SER A 814 15.25 -8.46 -36.97
N PRO A 815 13.95 -8.45 -36.63
CA PRO A 815 13.24 -7.23 -36.22
C PRO A 815 13.44 -6.92 -34.72
N PHE A 816 13.82 -7.91 -33.92
CA PHE A 816 13.82 -7.83 -32.45
C PHE A 816 15.11 -7.23 -31.89
N ALA A 817 14.98 -6.52 -30.76
CA ALA A 817 16.09 -6.25 -29.85
C ALA A 817 15.72 -6.70 -28.43
N LEU A 818 16.71 -6.86 -27.57
CA LEU A 818 16.57 -7.32 -26.19
C LEU A 818 17.69 -6.70 -25.34
N ASP A 819 17.34 -6.20 -24.17
CA ASP A 819 18.29 -5.86 -23.10
C ASP A 819 17.98 -6.67 -21.82
N GLU A 820 18.48 -6.22 -20.68
CA GLU A 820 18.27 -6.82 -19.35
C GLU A 820 16.83 -6.69 -18.82
N ASN A 821 16.08 -5.68 -19.28
CA ASN A 821 14.76 -5.31 -18.75
C ASN A 821 13.64 -5.48 -19.78
N PHE A 822 13.91 -5.34 -21.08
CA PHE A 822 12.87 -5.34 -22.13
C PHE A 822 13.27 -6.07 -23.42
N MET A 823 12.30 -6.77 -24.01
CA MET A 823 12.30 -7.16 -25.42
C MET A 823 11.54 -6.13 -26.25
N TYR A 824 12.17 -5.65 -27.33
CA TYR A 824 11.63 -4.61 -28.21
C TYR A 824 11.04 -5.22 -29.48
N LEU A 825 9.75 -4.96 -29.69
CA LEU A 825 8.91 -5.54 -30.74
C LEU A 825 8.44 -4.45 -31.72
N PRO A 826 9.01 -4.34 -32.93
CA PRO A 826 8.59 -3.30 -33.86
C PRO A 826 7.16 -3.54 -34.38
N ILE A 827 6.43 -2.46 -34.61
CA ILE A 827 5.08 -2.48 -35.18
C ILE A 827 5.15 -2.76 -36.68
N ARG A 828 4.29 -3.66 -37.16
CA ARG A 828 4.17 -4.09 -38.57
C ARG A 828 3.16 -3.27 -39.35
N GLU A 829 1.98 -3.11 -38.75
CA GLU A 829 0.75 -2.68 -39.42
C GLU A 829 -0.16 -2.11 -38.33
N ILE A 830 -0.77 -0.96 -38.58
CA ILE A 830 -1.80 -0.39 -37.70
C ILE A 830 -3.08 -0.25 -38.52
N THR A 831 -4.11 -1.01 -38.16
CA THR A 831 -5.46 -0.82 -38.71
C THR A 831 -6.34 -0.12 -37.69
N VAL A 832 -7.37 0.58 -38.16
CA VAL A 832 -8.27 1.38 -37.32
C VAL A 832 -9.70 1.11 -37.74
N GLU A 833 -10.55 0.74 -36.79
CA GLU A 833 -11.98 0.48 -36.99
C GLU A 833 -12.82 1.30 -36.00
N GLU A 834 -14.03 1.70 -36.40
CA GLU A 834 -14.98 2.32 -35.48
C GLU A 834 -15.90 1.24 -34.89
N MET A 835 -16.08 1.27 -33.57
CA MET A 835 -16.87 0.29 -32.83
C MET A 835 -17.64 0.93 -31.67
N GLU A 836 -18.75 0.30 -31.32
CA GLU A 836 -19.55 0.54 -30.12
C GLU A 836 -19.46 -0.71 -29.24
N THR A 837 -18.84 -0.60 -28.07
CA THR A 837 -18.49 -1.74 -27.19
C THR A 837 -18.25 -1.25 -25.76
N GLU A 838 -18.14 -2.16 -24.80
CA GLU A 838 -17.66 -1.79 -23.46
C GLU A 838 -16.14 -1.64 -23.41
N VAL A 839 -15.67 -0.90 -22.41
CA VAL A 839 -14.27 -0.56 -22.20
C VAL A 839 -13.91 -0.74 -20.72
N TYR A 840 -12.84 -1.49 -20.44
CA TYR A 840 -12.45 -1.96 -19.11
C TYR A 840 -11.04 -1.47 -18.78
N ASN A 841 -10.79 -1.05 -17.53
CA ASN A 841 -9.47 -0.63 -17.03
C ASN A 841 -9.29 -1.16 -15.60
N PHE A 842 -8.06 -1.19 -15.09
CA PHE A 842 -7.80 -1.46 -13.69
C PHE A 842 -6.49 -0.83 -13.20
N SER A 843 -6.43 -0.51 -11.91
CA SER A 843 -5.25 0.04 -11.24
C SER A 843 -4.46 -1.06 -10.53
N VAL A 844 -3.13 -0.90 -10.50
CA VAL A 844 -2.18 -1.97 -10.12
C VAL A 844 -1.22 -1.47 -9.06
N GLU A 845 -1.12 -2.21 -7.95
CA GLU A 845 -0.31 -1.81 -6.78
C GLU A 845 1.13 -1.44 -7.17
N GLU A 846 1.62 -0.32 -6.63
CA GLU A 846 2.96 0.27 -6.83
C GLU A 846 3.30 0.74 -8.26
N ASP A 847 2.97 -0.03 -9.30
CA ASP A 847 3.51 0.16 -10.66
C ASP A 847 2.53 0.77 -11.66
N GLU A 848 1.23 0.81 -11.35
CA GLU A 848 0.15 1.41 -12.15
C GLU A 848 0.15 1.04 -13.65
N SER A 849 0.59 -0.18 -13.94
CA SER A 849 0.84 -0.66 -15.30
C SER A 849 0.73 -2.18 -15.35
N TYR A 850 0.39 -2.68 -16.54
CA TYR A 850 0.21 -4.10 -16.78
C TYR A 850 0.54 -4.49 -18.22
N VAL A 851 0.84 -5.77 -18.42
CA VAL A 851 1.06 -6.35 -19.74
C VAL A 851 -0.27 -6.84 -20.31
N ALA A 852 -0.70 -6.23 -21.43
CA ALA A 852 -1.90 -6.57 -22.20
C ALA A 852 -1.52 -6.95 -23.63
N GLU A 853 -2.14 -8.01 -24.17
CA GLU A 853 -1.75 -8.66 -25.42
C GLU A 853 -0.25 -9.02 -25.53
N GLY A 854 0.42 -9.17 -24.37
CA GLY A 854 1.85 -9.47 -24.28
C GLY A 854 2.77 -8.26 -24.40
N VAL A 855 2.27 -7.02 -24.42
CA VAL A 855 3.06 -5.76 -24.40
C VAL A 855 2.69 -4.86 -23.22
N VAL A 856 3.60 -3.97 -22.81
CA VAL A 856 3.44 -3.11 -21.63
C VAL A 856 2.49 -1.93 -21.87
N SER A 857 1.55 -1.73 -20.93
CA SER A 857 0.55 -0.66 -20.88
C SER A 857 0.51 0.02 -19.51
N HIS A 858 0.08 1.28 -19.42
CA HIS A 858 -0.10 2.03 -18.15
C HIS A 858 -1.57 2.37 -17.90
N ASN A 859 -1.92 2.62 -16.64
CA ASN A 859 -3.13 3.36 -16.31
C ASN A 859 -3.12 4.76 -16.99
N CYS A 860 -4.29 5.34 -17.23
CA CYS A 860 -4.38 6.43 -18.21
C CYS A 860 -3.99 7.83 -17.71
N THR A 861 -2.81 8.32 -18.10
CA THR A 861 -2.34 9.71 -17.91
C THR A 861 -1.95 10.42 -19.22
N ALA A 862 -2.04 11.75 -19.29
CA ALA A 862 -2.13 12.51 -20.54
C ALA A 862 -0.86 12.48 -21.45
N PRO A 863 -0.96 12.18 -22.77
CA PRO A 863 0.19 11.89 -23.64
C PRO A 863 0.31 12.77 -24.91
N GLN A 864 1.42 12.64 -25.67
CA GLN A 864 1.74 13.51 -26.81
C GLN A 864 1.44 12.95 -28.23
N TYR A 865 1.25 13.87 -29.19
CA TYR A 865 0.62 13.67 -30.51
C TYR A 865 1.36 14.39 -31.67
N THR A 866 0.98 14.09 -32.94
CA THR A 866 1.61 14.68 -34.15
C THR A 866 0.69 15.39 -35.16
N THR A 867 -0.63 15.48 -34.93
CA THR A 867 -1.60 16.12 -35.85
C THR A 867 -2.64 16.91 -35.07
N ASP A 868 -2.90 18.17 -35.43
CA ASP A 868 -3.78 19.10 -34.71
C ASP A 868 -5.13 18.47 -34.26
N SER A 869 -5.35 18.39 -32.94
CA SER A 869 -6.53 17.76 -32.30
C SER A 869 -7.38 18.79 -31.55
N PHE A 870 -8.67 18.50 -31.31
CA PHE A 870 -9.64 19.47 -30.82
C PHE A 870 -10.40 18.98 -29.58
N HIS A 871 -10.43 19.78 -28.51
CA HIS A 871 -11.23 19.55 -27.31
C HIS A 871 -12.11 20.79 -27.01
N SER A 872 -13.39 20.54 -26.74
CA SER A 872 -14.40 21.55 -26.44
C SER A 872 -15.30 21.06 -25.30
N GLY A 873 -14.72 20.90 -24.11
CA GLY A 873 -15.47 20.69 -22.87
C GLY A 873 -16.39 21.86 -22.55
N VAL A 874 -17.56 21.56 -21.98
CA VAL A 874 -18.50 22.55 -21.45
C VAL A 874 -18.88 22.14 -20.02
N ILE A 875 -18.54 22.99 -19.06
CA ILE A 875 -18.71 22.72 -17.62
C ILE A 875 -19.70 23.76 -17.05
N GLU A 876 -20.87 23.29 -16.63
CA GLU A 876 -21.92 24.08 -15.99
C GLU A 876 -21.97 23.79 -14.49
N ILE A 877 -21.81 24.85 -13.67
CA ILE A 877 -21.87 24.72 -12.20
C ILE A 877 -22.97 25.62 -11.63
N ILE A 878 -23.77 25.09 -10.72
CA ILE A 878 -24.82 25.82 -10.00
C ILE A 878 -24.53 25.71 -8.51
N VAL A 879 -24.26 26.85 -7.86
CA VAL A 879 -23.90 26.93 -6.44
C VAL A 879 -24.98 27.73 -5.70
N LYS A 880 -25.93 27.02 -5.08
CA LYS A 880 -27.11 27.57 -4.41
C LYS A 880 -26.75 28.30 -3.12
N LYS A 881 -27.73 28.99 -2.53
CA LYS A 881 -27.59 29.87 -1.37
C LYS A 881 -26.71 29.27 -0.24
N GLY A 882 -25.67 30.01 0.15
CA GLY A 882 -24.74 29.63 1.22
C GLY A 882 -23.85 28.41 0.95
N ALA A 883 -23.91 27.80 -0.24
CA ALA A 883 -23.09 26.64 -0.59
C ALA A 883 -21.66 27.04 -1.04
N ARG A 884 -20.74 26.07 -1.04
CA ARG A 884 -19.35 26.24 -1.49
C ARG A 884 -19.00 25.20 -2.56
N SER A 885 -18.35 25.59 -3.64
CA SER A 885 -17.92 24.65 -4.68
C SER A 885 -16.50 24.98 -5.14
N ARG A 886 -15.59 24.00 -5.07
CA ARG A 886 -14.23 24.13 -5.61
C ARG A 886 -14.07 23.20 -6.80
N TYR A 887 -13.72 23.75 -7.96
CA TYR A 887 -13.47 22.97 -9.18
C TYR A 887 -11.99 23.04 -9.54
N SER A 888 -11.29 21.91 -9.49
CA SER A 888 -9.86 21.82 -9.79
C SER A 888 -9.60 21.10 -11.11
N THR A 889 -8.74 21.66 -11.97
CA THR A 889 -8.29 20.96 -13.19
C THR A 889 -6.79 21.15 -13.43
N ILE A 890 -6.06 20.04 -13.49
CA ILE A 890 -4.68 20.01 -13.99
C ILE A 890 -4.72 19.44 -15.40
N GLN A 891 -4.47 20.28 -16.40
CA GLN A 891 -4.49 19.90 -17.81
C GLN A 891 -3.07 19.91 -18.37
N ASN A 892 -2.52 18.73 -18.68
CA ASN A 892 -1.28 18.57 -19.44
C ASN A 892 -1.63 18.04 -20.84
N TRP A 893 -1.90 18.94 -21.78
CA TRP A 893 -2.24 18.58 -23.15
C TRP A 893 -1.01 18.48 -24.04
N SER A 894 -1.16 17.85 -25.21
CA SER A 894 -0.09 17.82 -26.21
C SER A 894 0.02 19.13 -27.00
N THR A 895 1.22 19.40 -27.53
CA THR A 895 1.65 20.64 -28.21
C THR A 895 0.96 20.90 -29.56
N ASN A 896 0.01 20.05 -29.95
CA ASN A 896 -0.86 20.12 -31.12
C ASN A 896 -2.37 20.29 -30.77
N VAL A 897 -2.74 20.26 -29.49
CA VAL A 897 -4.15 20.32 -29.04
C VAL A 897 -4.68 21.77 -29.00
N TYR A 898 -5.86 21.98 -29.60
CA TYR A 898 -6.72 23.14 -29.33
C TYR A 898 -7.66 22.80 -28.18
N ASN A 899 -7.50 23.51 -27.06
CA ASN A 899 -8.21 23.33 -25.80
C ASN A 899 -9.18 24.51 -25.58
N LEU A 900 -10.43 24.38 -26.04
CA LEU A 900 -11.38 25.49 -26.20
C LEU A 900 -12.59 25.32 -25.26
N VAL A 901 -12.34 25.43 -23.96
CA VAL A 901 -13.30 25.04 -22.91
C VAL A 901 -14.21 26.21 -22.51
N THR A 902 -15.53 25.99 -22.49
CA THR A 902 -16.48 26.96 -21.91
C THR A 902 -16.86 26.52 -20.50
N GLN A 903 -16.37 27.22 -19.48
CA GLN A 903 -16.67 26.91 -18.08
C GLN A 903 -17.40 28.08 -17.41
N ARG A 904 -18.49 27.81 -16.67
CA ARG A 904 -19.25 28.85 -16.00
C ARG A 904 -20.01 28.32 -14.79
N ALA A 905 -19.97 29.11 -13.71
CA ALA A 905 -20.73 28.91 -12.50
C ALA A 905 -21.77 30.03 -12.32
N LYS A 906 -23.00 29.68 -11.93
CA LYS A 906 -23.93 30.62 -11.29
C LYS A 906 -23.82 30.48 -9.77
N VAL A 907 -23.55 31.60 -9.10
CA VAL A 907 -23.33 31.66 -7.65
C VAL A 907 -24.44 32.52 -7.03
N PHE A 908 -25.19 31.94 -6.11
CA PHE A 908 -26.40 32.52 -5.50
C PHE A 908 -26.09 33.12 -4.10
N GLU A 909 -27.11 33.54 -3.36
CA GLU A 909 -26.96 34.39 -2.16
C GLU A 909 -25.96 33.82 -1.14
N ASN A 910 -24.96 34.60 -0.74
CA ASN A 910 -23.89 34.22 0.20
C ASN A 910 -23.12 32.92 -0.17
N ALA A 911 -23.21 32.46 -1.42
CA ALA A 911 -22.52 31.25 -1.88
C ALA A 911 -21.11 31.56 -2.43
N THR A 912 -20.24 30.55 -2.46
CA THR A 912 -18.83 30.68 -2.86
C THR A 912 -18.48 29.68 -3.97
N HIS A 913 -17.87 30.15 -5.06
CA HIS A 913 -17.27 29.26 -6.05
C HIS A 913 -15.79 29.59 -6.30
N GLU A 914 -14.97 28.55 -6.39
CA GLU A 914 -13.51 28.61 -6.53
C GLU A 914 -13.06 27.79 -7.75
N TRP A 915 -12.60 28.46 -8.80
CA TRP A 915 -11.88 27.81 -9.90
C TRP A 915 -10.40 27.71 -9.55
N VAL A 916 -9.82 26.52 -9.69
CA VAL A 916 -8.38 26.26 -9.48
C VAL A 916 -7.86 25.52 -10.71
N ASP A 917 -7.00 26.13 -11.54
CA ASP A 917 -6.51 25.46 -12.74
C ASP A 917 -5.02 25.61 -13.10
N ALA A 918 -4.51 24.58 -13.76
CA ALA A 918 -3.19 24.52 -14.36
C ALA A 918 -3.33 24.12 -15.84
N ASN A 919 -2.95 25.03 -16.74
CA ASN A 919 -3.06 24.87 -18.19
C ASN A 919 -1.65 24.70 -18.77
N ILE A 920 -1.27 23.47 -19.11
CA ILE A 920 0.07 23.07 -19.52
C ILE A 920 0.01 22.39 -20.90
N GLY A 921 1.04 22.61 -21.72
CA GLY A 921 1.37 21.74 -22.86
C GLY A 921 0.56 21.94 -24.15
N SER A 922 -0.68 22.45 -24.09
CA SER A 922 -1.55 22.60 -25.27
C SER A 922 -0.96 23.49 -26.37
N LYS A 923 -1.34 23.28 -27.64
CA LYS A 923 -0.98 24.18 -28.75
C LYS A 923 -1.62 25.55 -28.57
N VAL A 924 -2.93 25.53 -28.35
CA VAL A 924 -3.75 26.72 -28.12
C VAL A 924 -4.77 26.41 -27.04
N THR A 925 -4.62 27.00 -25.86
CA THR A 925 -5.73 27.09 -24.89
C THR A 925 -6.48 28.39 -25.11
N MET A 926 -7.81 28.30 -25.11
CA MET A 926 -8.72 29.44 -25.03
C MET A 926 -9.76 29.11 -23.94
N LYS A 927 -9.51 29.57 -22.71
CA LYS A 927 -10.26 29.15 -21.51
C LYS A 927 -10.53 30.35 -20.61
N TYR A 928 -11.81 30.63 -20.33
CA TYR A 928 -12.25 31.78 -19.54
C TYR A 928 -13.30 31.39 -18.49
N PRO A 929 -12.95 30.63 -17.43
CA PRO A 929 -13.92 30.16 -16.45
C PRO A 929 -14.56 31.34 -15.74
N SER A 930 -15.89 31.31 -15.68
CA SER A 930 -16.71 32.50 -15.43
C SER A 930 -17.56 32.32 -14.17
N CYS A 931 -17.53 33.27 -13.23
CA CYS A 931 -18.48 33.31 -12.11
C CYS A 931 -19.52 34.40 -12.37
N TYR A 932 -20.78 33.98 -12.48
CA TYR A 932 -21.93 34.88 -12.54
C TYR A 932 -22.47 34.99 -11.10
N LEU A 933 -22.24 36.15 -10.48
CA LEU A 933 -22.56 36.43 -9.09
C LEU A 933 -23.98 37.02 -9.06
N MET A 934 -24.96 36.13 -8.96
CA MET A 934 -26.38 36.37 -9.27
C MET A 934 -27.12 37.12 -8.17
N GLU A 935 -26.71 36.94 -6.91
CA GLU A 935 -27.46 37.34 -5.71
C GLU A 935 -26.53 37.89 -4.62
N PRO A 936 -27.06 38.61 -3.61
CA PRO A 936 -26.23 39.35 -2.65
C PRO A 936 -25.25 38.47 -1.87
N GLY A 937 -24.05 39.00 -1.64
CA GLY A 937 -23.00 38.30 -0.88
C GLY A 937 -22.29 37.15 -1.62
N ALA A 938 -22.70 36.80 -2.85
CA ALA A 938 -22.03 35.78 -3.64
C ALA A 938 -20.53 36.09 -3.86
N HIS A 939 -19.68 35.07 -3.74
CA HIS A 939 -18.22 35.15 -3.92
C HIS A 939 -17.73 34.27 -5.08
N GLY A 940 -16.83 34.82 -5.90
CA GLY A 940 -16.16 34.08 -6.99
C GLY A 940 -14.65 34.24 -6.93
N GLU A 941 -13.92 33.14 -6.72
CA GLU A 941 -12.46 33.10 -6.80
C GLU A 941 -11.98 32.33 -8.04
N MET A 942 -10.88 32.79 -8.61
CA MET A 942 -10.09 32.13 -9.63
C MET A 942 -8.62 32.13 -9.21
N LEU A 943 -8.00 30.96 -9.22
CA LEU A 943 -6.55 30.78 -9.19
C LEU A 943 -6.12 29.95 -10.41
N SER A 944 -5.56 30.63 -11.41
CA SER A 944 -5.15 30.02 -12.68
C SER A 944 -3.64 30.06 -12.86
N MET A 945 -3.07 28.99 -13.42
CA MET A 945 -1.73 28.96 -13.98
C MET A 945 -1.76 28.61 -15.47
N ALA A 946 -0.94 29.29 -16.27
CA ALA A 946 -0.67 28.94 -17.67
C ALA A 946 0.83 28.77 -17.92
N PHE A 947 1.24 27.63 -18.48
CA PHE A 947 2.62 27.37 -18.90
C PHE A 947 2.71 27.30 -20.43
N ALA A 948 3.51 28.19 -21.03
CA ALA A 948 3.69 28.28 -22.48
C ALA A 948 5.14 27.95 -22.90
N ASN A 949 5.31 26.82 -23.58
CA ASN A 949 6.57 26.38 -24.18
C ASN A 949 6.63 26.70 -25.70
N LYS A 950 7.73 26.36 -26.37
CA LYS A 950 7.97 26.62 -27.81
C LYS A 950 6.77 26.31 -28.70
N GLY A 951 6.24 27.33 -29.37
CA GLY A 951 5.13 27.20 -30.33
C GLY A 951 3.73 27.10 -29.72
N GLN A 952 3.60 27.16 -28.38
CA GLN A 952 2.32 27.16 -27.68
C GLN A 952 1.77 28.57 -27.46
N ILE A 953 0.43 28.69 -27.43
CA ILE A 953 -0.31 29.92 -27.08
C ILE A 953 -1.33 29.58 -25.98
N GLN A 954 -1.09 29.99 -24.74
CA GLN A 954 -2.06 29.82 -23.66
C GLN A 954 -2.82 31.14 -23.44
N ASP A 955 -3.99 31.31 -24.09
CA ASP A 955 -4.90 32.44 -23.89
C ASP A 955 -5.93 32.07 -22.80
N ALA A 956 -5.49 32.17 -21.56
CA ALA A 956 -6.24 31.80 -20.36
C ALA A 956 -6.72 33.05 -19.61
N GLY A 957 -7.70 32.90 -18.72
CA GLY A 957 -8.15 34.00 -17.88
C GLY A 957 -9.49 33.68 -17.24
N SER A 958 -10.25 34.68 -16.84
CA SER A 958 -11.51 34.48 -16.11
C SER A 958 -12.47 35.65 -16.29
N LYS A 959 -13.77 35.40 -16.06
CA LYS A 959 -14.80 36.42 -16.10
C LYS A 959 -15.57 36.48 -14.78
N MET A 960 -15.49 37.61 -14.08
CA MET A 960 -16.26 37.87 -12.87
C MET A 960 -17.36 38.88 -13.22
N VAL A 961 -18.61 38.45 -13.09
CA VAL A 961 -19.78 39.22 -13.53
C VAL A 961 -20.72 39.43 -12.33
N HIS A 962 -20.76 40.68 -11.85
CA HIS A 962 -21.53 41.08 -10.68
C HIS A 962 -22.91 41.60 -11.11
N PHE A 963 -23.96 40.83 -10.81
CA PHE A 963 -25.36 41.23 -11.04
C PHE A 963 -26.03 41.79 -9.77
N ALA A 964 -25.46 41.51 -8.59
CA ALA A 964 -26.07 41.80 -7.29
C ALA A 964 -25.15 42.55 -6.32
N PRO A 965 -25.71 43.32 -5.36
CA PRO A 965 -24.93 44.11 -4.41
C PRO A 965 -24.21 43.24 -3.36
N ASN A 966 -23.14 43.80 -2.78
CA ASN A 966 -22.25 43.17 -1.80
C ASN A 966 -21.58 41.86 -2.31
N THR A 967 -21.62 41.58 -3.61
CA THR A 967 -20.90 40.46 -4.21
C THR A 967 -19.40 40.76 -4.31
N SER A 968 -18.57 39.73 -4.31
CA SER A 968 -17.12 39.91 -4.32
C SER A 968 -16.39 38.88 -5.17
N SER A 969 -15.19 39.23 -5.64
CA SER A 969 -14.38 38.29 -6.42
C SER A 969 -12.88 38.52 -6.30
N LYS A 970 -12.12 37.46 -6.56
CA LYS A 970 -10.66 37.49 -6.63
C LYS A 970 -10.20 36.71 -7.85
N ILE A 971 -9.40 37.32 -8.71
CA ILE A 971 -8.72 36.62 -9.80
C ILE A 971 -7.22 36.69 -9.52
N THR A 972 -6.57 35.53 -9.45
CA THR A 972 -5.11 35.40 -9.40
C THR A 972 -4.69 34.57 -10.61
N SER A 973 -4.01 35.20 -11.56
CA SER A 973 -3.51 34.56 -12.77
C SER A 973 -1.99 34.55 -12.76
N LYS A 974 -1.38 33.37 -12.82
CA LYS A 974 0.06 33.19 -12.96
C LYS A 974 0.41 32.64 -14.34
N SER A 975 1.42 33.20 -14.98
CA SER A 975 1.86 32.78 -16.30
C SER A 975 3.37 32.55 -16.34
N ILE A 976 3.80 31.46 -16.98
CA ILE A 976 5.21 31.15 -17.21
C ILE A 976 5.40 31.00 -18.73
N SER A 977 6.48 31.53 -19.30
CA SER A 977 6.76 31.40 -20.73
C SER A 977 8.23 31.11 -21.02
N ARG A 978 8.45 30.11 -21.88
CA ARG A 978 9.75 29.49 -22.20
C ARG A 978 9.86 29.15 -23.70
N ALA A 979 11.08 29.17 -24.21
CA ALA A 979 11.50 28.76 -25.55
C ALA A 979 10.73 29.43 -26.72
N GLY A 980 10.31 30.68 -26.52
CA GLY A 980 9.49 31.44 -27.49
C GLY A 980 7.99 31.15 -27.40
N GLY A 981 7.55 30.47 -26.34
CA GLY A 981 6.14 30.29 -26.02
C GLY A 981 5.45 31.59 -25.65
N ARG A 982 4.11 31.62 -25.84
CA ARG A 982 3.27 32.78 -25.53
C ARG A 982 2.19 32.45 -24.51
N ALA A 983 2.31 32.98 -23.29
CA ALA A 983 1.16 33.07 -22.39
C ALA A 983 0.37 34.37 -22.66
N SER A 984 -0.90 34.39 -22.30
CA SER A 984 -1.73 35.59 -22.33
C SER A 984 -2.83 35.49 -21.30
N TYR A 985 -2.90 36.43 -20.36
CA TYR A 985 -4.08 36.60 -19.50
C TYR A 985 -5.15 37.41 -20.23
N ARG A 986 -6.40 36.97 -20.17
CA ARG A 986 -7.58 37.71 -20.67
C ARG A 986 -8.71 37.70 -19.66
N GLY A 987 -8.89 38.83 -18.98
CA GLY A 987 -9.91 39.00 -17.95
C GLY A 987 -11.13 39.80 -18.43
N LEU A 988 -12.32 39.48 -17.92
CA LEU A 988 -13.44 40.42 -17.88
C LEU A 988 -13.94 40.57 -16.45
N LEU A 989 -13.95 41.79 -15.94
CA LEU A 989 -14.60 42.17 -14.71
C LEU A 989 -15.75 43.12 -15.05
N LYS A 990 -16.98 42.64 -14.94
CA LYS A 990 -18.20 43.41 -15.25
C LYS A 990 -19.01 43.64 -13.99
N VAL A 991 -19.31 44.90 -13.67
CA VAL A 991 -20.27 45.27 -12.64
C VAL A 991 -21.47 45.95 -13.28
N TYR A 992 -22.65 45.34 -13.15
CA TYR A 992 -23.89 45.92 -13.67
C TYR A 992 -24.50 46.94 -12.71
N LYS A 993 -25.25 47.89 -13.28
CA LYS A 993 -25.98 48.91 -12.53
C LYS A 993 -26.97 48.28 -11.54
N GLY A 994 -26.87 48.66 -10.27
CA GLY A 994 -27.55 48.03 -9.14
C GLY A 994 -26.65 47.18 -8.24
N ALA A 995 -25.50 46.71 -8.72
CA ALA A 995 -24.55 45.89 -7.95
C ALA A 995 -23.62 46.76 -7.07
N LYS A 996 -24.21 47.38 -6.04
CA LYS A 996 -23.53 48.28 -5.07
C LYS A 996 -22.69 47.53 -4.04
N GLY A 997 -21.67 48.19 -3.48
CA GLY A 997 -20.79 47.62 -2.45
C GLY A 997 -19.90 46.48 -2.97
N VAL A 998 -19.75 46.33 -4.28
CA VAL A 998 -18.95 45.27 -4.91
C VAL A 998 -17.47 45.44 -4.62
N LYS A 999 -16.79 44.32 -4.33
CA LYS A 999 -15.35 44.28 -4.07
C LYS A 999 -14.66 43.28 -4.98
N SER A 1000 -13.74 43.72 -5.81
CA SER A 1000 -12.98 42.82 -6.70
C SER A 1000 -11.50 43.17 -6.75
N ASN A 1001 -10.65 42.15 -6.82
CA ASN A 1001 -9.23 42.32 -7.09
C ASN A 1001 -8.74 41.33 -8.17
N VAL A 1002 -7.92 41.83 -9.09
CA VAL A 1002 -7.35 41.05 -10.19
C VAL A 1002 -5.83 41.18 -10.16
N VAL A 1003 -5.12 40.07 -9.92
CA VAL A 1003 -3.65 40.01 -9.86
C VAL A 1003 -3.16 39.12 -10.99
N CYS A 1004 -2.28 39.66 -11.84
CA CYS A 1004 -1.76 39.00 -13.03
C CYS A 1004 -0.23 38.97 -13.00
N ASP A 1005 0.36 37.85 -12.59
CA ASP A 1005 1.80 37.66 -12.58
C ASP A 1005 2.28 36.93 -13.85
N ALA A 1006 3.40 37.37 -14.40
CA ALA A 1006 4.12 36.69 -15.47
C ALA A 1006 5.59 36.47 -15.09
N LEU A 1007 6.10 35.28 -15.42
CA LEU A 1007 7.49 34.90 -15.31
C LEU A 1007 8.03 34.50 -16.69
N LEU A 1008 8.94 35.31 -17.22
CA LEU A 1008 9.65 35.03 -18.47
C LEU A 1008 10.98 34.33 -18.15
N LEU A 1009 11.17 33.12 -18.70
CA LEU A 1009 12.38 32.32 -18.48
C LEU A 1009 13.49 32.62 -19.50
N ASP A 1010 13.19 33.32 -20.60
CA ASP A 1010 14.18 33.72 -21.61
C ASP A 1010 13.76 34.98 -22.39
N PRO A 1011 14.65 35.60 -23.19
CA PRO A 1011 14.37 36.86 -23.91
C PRO A 1011 13.46 36.75 -25.14
N GLN A 1012 13.17 35.54 -25.63
CA GLN A 1012 12.36 35.30 -26.84
C GLN A 1012 10.89 34.97 -26.53
N SER A 1013 10.61 34.55 -25.29
CA SER A 1013 9.27 34.24 -24.79
C SER A 1013 8.46 35.49 -24.45
N ARG A 1014 7.13 35.37 -24.47
CA ARG A 1014 6.20 36.50 -24.31
C ARG A 1014 5.05 36.15 -23.37
N SER A 1015 4.72 37.08 -22.48
CA SER A 1015 3.41 37.09 -21.80
C SER A 1015 2.70 38.41 -22.11
N ASP A 1016 1.40 38.34 -22.34
CA ASP A 1016 0.51 39.50 -22.52
C ASP A 1016 -0.57 39.55 -21.43
N THR A 1017 -1.10 40.73 -21.13
CA THR A 1017 -2.17 40.92 -20.15
C THR A 1017 -3.26 41.79 -20.75
N TYR A 1018 -4.47 41.24 -20.89
CA TYR A 1018 -5.63 41.90 -21.49
C TYR A 1018 -6.79 41.98 -20.47
N PRO A 1019 -6.73 42.89 -19.49
CA PRO A 1019 -7.81 43.12 -18.53
C PRO A 1019 -8.90 44.00 -19.16
N TYR A 1020 -10.14 43.52 -19.17
CA TYR A 1020 -11.32 44.34 -19.47
C TYR A 1020 -12.06 44.59 -18.17
N ILE A 1021 -12.23 45.85 -17.79
CA ILE A 1021 -12.94 46.27 -16.58
C ILE A 1021 -14.06 47.21 -17.00
N GLU A 1022 -15.30 46.76 -16.82
CA GLU A 1022 -16.52 47.50 -17.15
C GLU A 1022 -17.34 47.70 -15.88
N ILE A 1023 -17.66 48.96 -15.55
CA ILE A 1023 -18.32 49.33 -14.30
C ILE A 1023 -19.48 50.26 -14.64
N ASP A 1024 -20.70 49.78 -14.42
CA ASP A 1024 -21.95 50.51 -14.73
C ASP A 1024 -22.62 51.10 -13.45
N GLU A 1025 -21.96 50.98 -12.30
CA GLU A 1025 -22.42 51.38 -10.95
C GLU A 1025 -21.34 52.18 -10.21
N ASP A 1026 -21.75 53.21 -9.45
CA ASP A 1026 -20.81 54.17 -8.85
C ASP A 1026 -20.21 53.67 -7.51
N ASP A 1027 -20.91 52.79 -6.81
CA ASP A 1027 -20.58 52.30 -5.46
C ASP A 1027 -19.82 50.95 -5.51
N VAL A 1028 -18.55 50.98 -5.89
CA VAL A 1028 -17.70 49.79 -6.06
C VAL A 1028 -16.26 50.01 -5.56
N THR A 1029 -15.55 48.93 -5.25
CA THR A 1029 -14.10 48.93 -4.94
C THR A 1029 -13.39 47.89 -5.79
N ILE A 1030 -12.62 48.34 -6.78
CA ILE A 1030 -12.00 47.48 -7.80
C ILE A 1030 -10.48 47.70 -7.84
N GLY A 1031 -9.72 46.62 -7.67
CA GLY A 1031 -8.26 46.59 -7.83
C GLY A 1031 -7.84 45.78 -9.05
N HIS A 1032 -6.77 46.22 -9.73
CA HIS A 1032 -6.08 45.44 -10.75
C HIS A 1032 -4.58 45.72 -10.70
N GLU A 1033 -3.79 44.65 -10.61
CA GLU A 1033 -2.33 44.65 -10.60
C GLU A 1033 -1.82 43.65 -11.65
N ALA A 1034 -0.79 44.05 -12.40
CA ALA A 1034 -0.12 43.18 -13.36
C ALA A 1034 1.39 43.30 -13.22
N SER A 1035 2.07 42.19 -12.93
CA SER A 1035 3.52 42.09 -12.74
C SER A 1035 4.14 41.25 -13.86
N VAL A 1036 5.30 41.68 -14.39
CA VAL A 1036 6.07 40.89 -15.35
C VAL A 1036 7.50 40.78 -14.84
N SER A 1037 7.82 39.63 -14.28
CA SER A 1037 9.14 39.27 -13.79
C SER A 1037 9.93 38.53 -14.87
N LYS A 1038 11.24 38.75 -14.86
CA LYS A 1038 12.22 37.84 -15.47
C LYS A 1038 12.92 37.10 -14.35
N VAL A 1039 13.40 35.88 -14.59
CA VAL A 1039 14.36 35.26 -13.69
C VAL A 1039 15.64 36.13 -13.71
N GLY A 1040 16.01 36.68 -12.56
CA GLY A 1040 17.14 37.61 -12.48
C GLY A 1040 18.48 36.88 -12.51
N GLU A 1041 19.43 37.38 -13.31
CA GLU A 1041 20.80 36.85 -13.36
C GLU A 1041 21.45 36.83 -11.97
N GLU A 1042 21.24 37.87 -11.15
CA GLU A 1042 21.70 37.91 -9.74
C GLU A 1042 21.04 36.83 -8.87
N GLN A 1043 19.79 36.45 -9.15
CA GLN A 1043 19.04 35.46 -8.38
C GLN A 1043 19.48 34.03 -8.73
N LEU A 1044 19.71 33.74 -10.02
CA LEU A 1044 20.34 32.49 -10.46
C LEU A 1044 21.78 32.41 -9.95
N PHE A 1045 22.59 33.45 -10.15
CA PHE A 1045 23.96 33.51 -9.65
C PHE A 1045 24.02 33.32 -8.12
N TYR A 1046 23.10 33.92 -7.36
CA TYR A 1046 23.00 33.69 -5.92
C TYR A 1046 22.71 32.21 -5.60
N LEU A 1047 21.73 31.59 -6.24
CA LEU A 1047 21.39 30.18 -6.03
C LEU A 1047 22.53 29.23 -6.44
N MET A 1048 23.14 29.47 -7.61
CA MET A 1048 24.29 28.70 -8.12
C MET A 1048 25.53 28.88 -7.21
N SER A 1049 25.76 30.07 -6.65
CA SER A 1049 26.82 30.31 -5.64
C SER A 1049 26.61 29.53 -4.33
N ARG A 1050 25.43 28.91 -4.13
CA ARG A 1050 25.13 28.00 -3.02
C ARG A 1050 25.24 26.52 -3.41
N GLY A 1051 25.79 26.21 -4.59
CA GLY A 1051 26.08 24.86 -5.05
C GLY A 1051 24.93 24.16 -5.78
N LEU A 1052 23.93 24.92 -6.25
CA LEU A 1052 22.87 24.43 -7.14
C LEU A 1052 23.33 24.53 -8.61
N SER A 1053 22.83 23.65 -9.47
CA SER A 1053 22.92 23.84 -10.92
C SER A 1053 22.01 24.99 -11.39
N GLU A 1054 22.20 25.46 -12.62
CA GLU A 1054 21.33 26.48 -13.22
C GLU A 1054 19.88 25.95 -13.41
N GLU A 1055 19.74 24.65 -13.69
CA GLU A 1055 18.47 23.92 -13.78
C GLU A 1055 17.78 23.80 -12.43
N GLU A 1056 18.50 23.40 -11.37
CA GLU A 1056 17.98 23.35 -10.01
C GLU A 1056 17.58 24.75 -9.51
N ALA A 1057 18.40 25.78 -9.80
CA ALA A 1057 18.11 27.16 -9.44
C ALA A 1057 16.88 27.70 -10.16
N THR A 1058 16.76 27.46 -11.47
CA THR A 1058 15.59 27.86 -12.28
C THR A 1058 14.33 27.15 -11.81
N THR A 1059 14.41 25.82 -11.63
CA THR A 1059 13.29 25.00 -11.13
C THR A 1059 12.84 25.46 -9.74
N MET A 1060 13.77 25.85 -8.86
CA MET A 1060 13.45 26.38 -7.52
C MET A 1060 12.76 27.74 -7.57
N VAL A 1061 13.16 28.63 -8.48
CA VAL A 1061 12.45 29.91 -8.71
C VAL A 1061 11.05 29.68 -9.26
N VAL A 1062 10.89 28.76 -10.23
CA VAL A 1062 9.58 28.36 -10.77
C VAL A 1062 8.70 27.72 -9.69
N SER A 1063 9.26 26.83 -8.87
CA SER A 1063 8.55 26.17 -7.75
C SER A 1063 8.01 27.18 -6.73
N GLY A 1064 8.82 28.19 -6.38
CA GLY A 1064 8.38 29.30 -5.51
C GLY A 1064 7.31 30.19 -6.15
N PHE A 1065 7.31 30.34 -7.48
CA PHE A 1065 6.30 31.10 -8.22
C PHE A 1065 4.94 30.38 -8.26
N ILE A 1066 4.93 29.04 -8.40
CA ILE A 1066 3.72 28.20 -8.45
C ILE A 1066 3.19 27.78 -7.07
N GLU A 1067 3.98 27.93 -6.00
CA GLU A 1067 3.64 27.52 -4.62
C GLU A 1067 2.20 27.90 -4.19
N PRO A 1068 1.64 29.09 -4.51
CA PRO A 1068 0.27 29.42 -4.14
C PRO A 1068 -0.81 28.53 -4.78
N LEU A 1069 -0.57 27.98 -5.97
CA LEU A 1069 -1.47 27.03 -6.63
C LEU A 1069 -1.28 25.61 -6.07
N VAL A 1070 -0.03 25.20 -5.82
CA VAL A 1070 0.29 23.89 -5.22
C VAL A 1070 -0.39 23.72 -3.84
N LYS A 1071 -0.52 24.80 -3.06
CA LYS A 1071 -1.18 24.80 -1.73
C LYS A 1071 -2.70 24.65 -1.77
N GLU A 1072 -3.34 24.93 -2.89
CA GLU A 1072 -4.81 24.85 -3.04
C GLU A 1072 -5.29 23.51 -3.64
N LEU A 1073 -4.35 22.59 -3.90
CA LEU A 1073 -4.57 21.25 -4.44
C LEU A 1073 -4.43 20.18 -3.34
N PRO A 1074 -5.18 19.06 -3.41
CA PRO A 1074 -4.94 17.89 -2.57
C PRO A 1074 -3.53 17.33 -2.77
N MET A 1075 -2.98 16.66 -1.76
CA MET A 1075 -1.56 16.26 -1.71
C MET A 1075 -1.11 15.43 -2.94
N GLU A 1076 -1.94 14.51 -3.41
CA GLU A 1076 -1.71 13.69 -4.60
C GLU A 1076 -1.46 14.55 -5.85
N TYR A 1077 -2.36 15.51 -6.09
CA TYR A 1077 -2.30 16.44 -7.22
C TYR A 1077 -1.23 17.53 -7.05
N ALA A 1078 -0.90 17.90 -5.82
CA ALA A 1078 0.23 18.78 -5.52
C ALA A 1078 1.57 18.12 -5.88
N VAL A 1079 1.73 16.81 -5.63
CA VAL A 1079 2.92 16.04 -6.05
C VAL A 1079 2.98 15.94 -7.58
N GLU A 1080 1.89 15.54 -8.23
CA GLU A 1080 1.87 15.39 -9.70
C GLU A 1080 2.04 16.73 -10.42
N MET A 1081 1.48 17.84 -9.93
CA MET A 1081 1.72 19.18 -10.49
C MET A 1081 3.21 19.56 -10.45
N ASN A 1082 3.92 19.27 -9.36
CA ASN A 1082 5.36 19.53 -9.28
C ASN A 1082 6.14 18.66 -10.29
N ARG A 1083 5.77 17.40 -10.45
CA ARG A 1083 6.37 16.48 -11.43
C ARG A 1083 6.13 16.93 -12.88
N LEU A 1084 4.91 17.36 -13.20
CA LEU A 1084 4.55 17.90 -14.51
C LEU A 1084 5.31 19.19 -14.83
N ILE A 1085 5.57 20.05 -13.83
CA ILE A 1085 6.41 21.24 -14.02
C ILE A 1085 7.88 20.86 -14.21
N GLN A 1086 8.42 19.87 -13.47
CA GLN A 1086 9.76 19.34 -13.71
C GLN A 1086 9.92 18.80 -15.13
N LEU A 1087 8.95 18.02 -15.64
CA LEU A 1087 8.90 17.54 -17.03
C LEU A 1087 8.79 18.66 -18.09
N GLN A 1088 8.39 19.89 -17.70
CA GLN A 1088 8.42 21.08 -18.56
C GLN A 1088 9.70 21.93 -18.38
N MET A 1089 10.53 21.64 -17.37
CA MET A 1089 11.86 22.22 -17.14
C MET A 1089 12.96 21.39 -17.78
N GLU A 1090 12.89 20.06 -17.64
CA GLU A 1090 13.82 19.09 -18.24
C GLU A 1090 14.06 19.40 -19.74
N GLY A 1091 15.32 19.23 -20.16
CA GLY A 1091 15.82 19.85 -21.40
C GLY A 1091 16.25 21.31 -21.22
N SER A 1092 16.73 21.70 -20.03
CA SER A 1092 17.38 23.00 -19.77
C SER A 1092 18.77 23.14 -20.38
N ILE A 1093 18.76 23.32 -21.70
CA ILE A 1093 19.75 24.06 -22.51
C ILE A 1093 21.17 23.48 -22.50
N GLY A 1094 21.40 22.61 -23.49
CA GLY A 1094 22.68 22.37 -24.14
C GLY A 1094 22.49 22.30 -25.66
#